data_AF-A3K3C3-F1
#
_entry.id   AF-A3K3C3-F1
#
_cell.length_a   1.000
_cell.length_b   1.000
_cell.length_c   1.000
_cell.angle_alpha   90.00
_cell.angle_beta   90.00
_cell.angle_gamma   90.00
#
_symmetry.space_group_name_H-M   'P 1'
#
loop_
_entity.id
_entity.type
_entity.pdbx_description
1 polymer ?
#
loop_
_entity_poly.entity_id
_entity_poly.type
_entity_poly.pdbx_seq_one_letter_code
_entity_poly.pdbx_strand_id
1 'polypeptide(L)'
;MRGEVRFGAPIVTGALTESYPRKGAQPATAQALADGQETPGMKRLTHFIADLAGDEEGTMTIFSTFMLVLILVITGASVDIMYQEAIRARLQATLDRAVLAAADLDQQQDPVAVVNDYVTKAGLVEHLTDVIATPGLYDRTVAADAGLTLDTYFLRMSGWQTLPVIAASTAEERIANVEISLVMDISGSMRWNNRITNARNAAKDFVTKVLTEDSAGVTTLNLIPFAGQVNPGDVMFDYFRGVRPKIQQGNNGWGNGDQDAPGGSLCTNNAENADEGAIDPSCTDGTDTAATDTGGFFSPWPQPIANIVVYFDTNGDDIYNRAHKIINFPDGSTRDIDDIYQGAVAFLIDRDPLLFHPDQFLGISVKGGQEKNRYFQVKGDGNGPFSDIGPTKNNGKIPGDVIDFAFIDYDAWAAYYVAPVAPVEAVNVNMPSSCVEIYDTEFTNTDLPQSDDYVPHFMFWPYVREVMDWGWCPGEDTAIQYYSDDAATLSAFIDNMRMHDGTGIQYGLKYALALLDPATGSAVTELISAGLVDSRFLGRPIAWEDEETEKFIVVMSDGAVTDQYRPVDPFAPLNGETELQTQGSGSYTTFSTRGNNLDNLHTQCQLARDLGVTVFAVAFETTDADADELRLCASSDSHFFHVQGTEIIDAFDTIARQINNLRLIQ
;
A
#
# COMPACT_ATOMS: atom_id res chain seq x y z
N MET A 1 -1.63 -38.65 -14.41
CA MET A 1 -3.06 -39.05 -14.32
C MET A 1 -3.87 -37.89 -14.91
N ARG A 2 -4.55 -38.11 -16.04
CA ARG A 2 -5.40 -37.12 -16.73
C ARG A 2 -6.85 -37.55 -16.53
N GLY A 3 -7.74 -36.60 -16.20
CA GLY A 3 -9.19 -36.83 -16.10
C GLY A 3 -9.96 -35.79 -16.89
N GLU A 4 -10.44 -36.18 -18.08
CA GLU A 4 -11.52 -35.55 -18.83
C GLU A 4 -12.88 -36.01 -18.28
N VAL A 5 -13.93 -35.18 -18.38
CA VAL A 5 -15.33 -35.65 -18.39
C VAL A 5 -16.14 -34.87 -19.44
N ARG A 6 -17.03 -35.60 -20.11
CA ARG A 6 -17.71 -35.32 -21.39
C ARG A 6 -19.16 -34.86 -21.22
N PHE A 7 -19.65 -34.16 -22.24
CA PHE A 7 -21.08 -33.94 -22.54
C PHE A 7 -21.80 -35.22 -22.98
N GLY A 8 -23.07 -35.39 -22.57
CA GLY A 8 -23.94 -36.48 -22.98
C GLY A 8 -25.36 -35.99 -23.32
N ALA A 9 -25.87 -36.42 -24.47
CA ALA A 9 -27.28 -36.35 -24.85
C ALA A 9 -28.02 -37.65 -24.44
N PRO A 10 -29.36 -37.65 -24.47
CA PRO A 10 -30.06 -38.83 -25.00
C PRO A 10 -31.26 -38.53 -25.91
N ILE A 11 -31.64 -39.58 -26.63
CA ILE A 11 -32.57 -39.71 -27.76
C ILE A 11 -33.69 -40.71 -27.38
N VAL A 12 -34.94 -40.37 -27.74
CA VAL A 12 -36.08 -41.20 -28.25
C VAL A 12 -36.87 -42.18 -27.34
N THR A 13 -38.21 -42.10 -27.49
CA THR A 13 -39.19 -43.19 -27.79
C THR A 13 -40.47 -42.51 -28.38
N GLY A 14 -41.25 -42.96 -29.38
CA GLY A 14 -41.26 -44.11 -30.31
C GLY A 14 -42.66 -44.77 -30.40
N ALA A 15 -43.40 -44.67 -31.54
CA ALA A 15 -44.48 -45.58 -32.07
C ALA A 15 -45.41 -44.86 -33.09
N LEU A 16 -45.89 -45.34 -34.27
CA LEU A 16 -45.93 -46.63 -34.99
C LEU A 16 -46.46 -46.44 -36.47
N THR A 17 -45.84 -47.11 -37.47
CA THR A 17 -46.34 -47.91 -38.67
C THR A 17 -47.56 -47.47 -39.55
N GLU A 18 -47.81 -47.77 -40.85
CA GLU A 18 -47.19 -48.51 -41.99
C GLU A 18 -48.05 -48.34 -43.30
N SER A 19 -47.39 -48.13 -44.46
CA SER A 19 -47.57 -48.80 -45.79
C SER A 19 -48.77 -48.66 -46.79
N TYR A 20 -48.35 -48.63 -48.09
CA TYR A 20 -48.91 -48.52 -49.48
C TYR A 20 -49.88 -49.64 -50.00
N PRO A 21 -50.55 -49.60 -51.22
CA PRO A 21 -49.93 -49.54 -52.58
C PRO A 21 -50.73 -48.98 -53.82
N ARG A 22 -50.07 -49.04 -55.00
CA ARG A 22 -50.33 -48.48 -56.36
C ARG A 22 -51.37 -49.19 -57.28
N LYS A 23 -51.84 -48.48 -58.32
CA LYS A 23 -51.95 -48.79 -59.80
C LYS A 23 -53.05 -47.87 -60.42
N GLY A 24 -53.11 -47.38 -61.66
CA GLY A 24 -52.42 -47.50 -62.95
C GLY A 24 -53.40 -47.05 -64.08
N ALA A 25 -52.87 -46.68 -65.27
CA ALA A 25 -53.52 -46.56 -66.60
C ALA A 25 -53.88 -45.16 -67.20
N GLN A 26 -53.32 -44.92 -68.40
CA GLN A 26 -53.73 -44.01 -69.51
C GLN A 26 -54.53 -44.84 -70.56
N PRO A 27 -55.02 -44.31 -71.72
CA PRO A 27 -55.52 -42.97 -72.11
C PRO A 27 -56.85 -43.05 -72.95
N ALA A 28 -57.54 -41.93 -73.25
CA ALA A 28 -58.42 -41.85 -74.43
C ALA A 28 -58.76 -40.39 -74.86
N THR A 29 -58.28 -40.04 -76.06
CA THR A 29 -58.88 -39.28 -77.17
C THR A 29 -60.06 -38.30 -76.97
N ALA A 30 -59.88 -37.12 -77.57
CA ALA A 30 -60.82 -36.04 -77.83
C ALA A 30 -61.83 -36.33 -78.97
N GLN A 31 -63.02 -35.72 -78.86
CA GLN A 31 -63.98 -35.27 -79.90
C GLN A 31 -65.26 -34.83 -79.14
N ALA A 32 -66.02 -33.78 -79.44
CA ALA A 32 -66.00 -32.71 -80.43
C ALA A 32 -67.01 -31.63 -79.97
N LEU A 33 -66.78 -30.37 -80.40
CA LEU A 33 -67.77 -29.34 -80.78
C LEU A 33 -68.94 -29.01 -79.83
N ALA A 34 -69.01 -27.76 -79.36
CA ALA A 34 -69.80 -26.70 -80.01
C ALA A 34 -69.98 -25.45 -79.12
N ASP A 35 -69.48 -24.33 -79.67
CA ASP A 35 -70.15 -23.02 -79.74
C ASP A 35 -70.32 -22.14 -78.48
N GLY A 36 -70.08 -20.82 -78.63
CA GLY A 36 -70.67 -19.83 -77.72
C GLY A 36 -69.86 -18.63 -77.17
N GLN A 37 -69.08 -17.93 -77.99
CA GLN A 37 -68.81 -16.47 -77.95
C GLN A 37 -67.83 -15.85 -76.91
N GLU A 38 -66.69 -15.36 -77.43
CA GLU A 38 -65.78 -14.39 -76.79
C GLU A 38 -65.98 -12.96 -77.33
N THR A 39 -65.86 -11.97 -76.45
CA THR A 39 -66.03 -10.52 -76.70
C THR A 39 -64.80 -9.81 -77.31
N PRO A 40 -64.95 -8.63 -77.96
CA PRO A 40 -63.99 -8.08 -78.92
C PRO A 40 -62.77 -7.31 -78.36
N GLY A 41 -62.38 -7.52 -77.09
CA GLY A 41 -61.27 -6.79 -76.44
C GLY A 41 -59.88 -7.42 -76.64
N MET A 42 -59.80 -8.74 -76.85
CA MET A 42 -58.53 -9.47 -76.78
C MET A 42 -57.69 -9.42 -78.08
N LYS A 43 -58.28 -9.02 -79.21
CA LYS A 43 -57.63 -9.10 -80.55
C LYS A 43 -56.63 -7.98 -80.86
N ARG A 44 -56.55 -6.92 -80.05
CA ARG A 44 -55.59 -5.81 -80.26
C ARG A 44 -54.26 -6.00 -79.53
N LEU A 45 -54.23 -6.72 -78.40
CA LEU A 45 -53.01 -6.91 -77.62
C LEU A 45 -52.14 -8.05 -78.19
N THR A 46 -52.76 -9.07 -78.79
CA THR A 46 -52.05 -10.22 -79.37
C THR A 46 -51.36 -9.91 -80.70
N HIS A 47 -51.85 -8.93 -81.48
CA HIS A 47 -51.16 -8.52 -82.72
C HIS A 47 -49.90 -7.67 -82.43
N PHE A 48 -49.90 -6.87 -81.36
CA PHE A 48 -48.76 -6.01 -81.03
C PHE A 48 -47.54 -6.79 -80.51
N ILE A 49 -47.78 -7.93 -79.85
CA ILE A 49 -46.72 -8.80 -79.32
C ILE A 49 -46.16 -9.73 -80.43
N ALA A 50 -46.98 -10.10 -81.42
CA ALA A 50 -46.56 -10.94 -82.54
C ALA A 50 -45.66 -10.21 -83.55
N ASP A 51 -45.87 -8.90 -83.77
CA ASP A 51 -45.01 -8.10 -84.67
C ASP A 51 -43.62 -7.81 -84.07
N LEU A 52 -43.46 -7.90 -82.75
CA LEU A 52 -42.16 -7.68 -82.10
C LEU A 52 -41.18 -8.87 -82.24
N ALA A 53 -41.67 -10.06 -82.59
CA ALA A 53 -40.89 -11.29 -82.65
C ALA A 53 -40.22 -11.54 -84.02
N GLY A 54 -40.50 -10.70 -85.03
CA GLY A 54 -40.03 -10.88 -86.41
C GLY A 54 -39.00 -9.87 -86.91
N ASP A 55 -38.57 -8.90 -86.09
CA ASP A 55 -37.76 -7.76 -86.54
C ASP A 55 -36.33 -7.79 -85.97
N GLU A 56 -35.33 -8.07 -86.82
CA GLU A 56 -33.93 -8.28 -86.42
C GLU A 56 -33.14 -6.97 -86.15
N GLU A 57 -33.73 -5.78 -86.35
CA GLU A 57 -33.13 -4.49 -86.00
C GLU A 57 -33.24 -4.14 -84.49
N GLY A 58 -33.95 -4.95 -83.68
CA GLY A 58 -34.25 -4.70 -82.26
C GLY A 58 -33.43 -5.48 -81.22
N THR A 59 -32.48 -6.32 -81.61
CA THR A 59 -31.73 -7.18 -80.65
C THR A 59 -30.93 -6.34 -79.64
N MET A 60 -30.39 -5.20 -80.07
CA MET A 60 -29.68 -4.25 -79.19
C MET A 60 -30.62 -3.49 -78.26
N THR A 61 -31.89 -3.24 -78.64
CA THR A 61 -32.83 -2.53 -77.76
C THR A 61 -33.32 -3.45 -76.64
N ILE A 62 -33.59 -4.73 -76.92
CA ILE A 62 -33.92 -5.72 -75.89
C ILE A 62 -32.79 -5.88 -74.87
N PHE A 63 -31.54 -6.01 -75.34
CA PHE A 63 -30.36 -6.09 -74.47
C PHE A 63 -30.13 -4.81 -73.66
N SER A 64 -30.29 -3.63 -74.28
CA SER A 64 -30.12 -2.33 -73.62
C SER A 64 -31.20 -2.07 -72.57
N THR A 65 -32.46 -2.43 -72.85
CA THR A 65 -33.55 -2.34 -71.88
C THR A 65 -33.31 -3.30 -70.70
N PHE A 66 -32.85 -4.52 -70.97
CA PHE A 66 -32.51 -5.47 -69.92
C PHE A 66 -31.35 -4.98 -69.03
N MET A 67 -30.28 -4.44 -69.63
CA MET A 67 -29.17 -3.84 -68.90
C MET A 67 -29.58 -2.61 -68.08
N LEU A 68 -30.45 -1.77 -68.63
CA LEU A 68 -30.97 -0.59 -67.91
C LEU A 68 -31.79 -1.00 -66.69
N VAL A 69 -32.64 -2.02 -66.79
CA VAL A 69 -33.37 -2.58 -65.65
C VAL A 69 -32.41 -3.18 -64.61
N LEU A 70 -31.37 -3.90 -65.05
CA LEU A 70 -30.36 -4.48 -64.17
C LEU A 70 -29.58 -3.41 -63.39
N ILE A 71 -29.17 -2.33 -64.07
CA ILE A 71 -28.49 -1.20 -63.43
C ILE A 71 -29.41 -0.50 -62.43
N LEU A 72 -30.69 -0.30 -62.76
CA LEU A 72 -31.66 0.31 -61.82
C LEU A 72 -31.90 -0.58 -60.59
N VAL A 73 -31.98 -1.90 -60.76
CA VAL A 73 -32.14 -2.83 -59.64
C VAL A 73 -30.90 -2.82 -58.75
N ILE A 74 -29.69 -2.87 -59.33
CA ILE A 74 -28.44 -2.83 -58.57
C ILE A 74 -28.28 -1.48 -57.85
N THR A 75 -28.52 -0.37 -58.55
CA THR A 75 -28.40 0.98 -57.98
C THR A 75 -29.44 1.21 -56.88
N GLY A 76 -30.67 0.78 -57.12
CA GLY A 76 -31.75 0.84 -56.14
C GLY A 76 -31.48 -0.02 -54.91
N ALA A 77 -30.94 -1.23 -55.10
CA ALA A 77 -30.50 -2.09 -54.00
C ALA A 77 -29.40 -1.45 -53.17
N SER A 78 -28.43 -0.79 -53.81
CA SER A 78 -27.41 -0.01 -53.11
C SER A 78 -28.01 1.11 -52.26
N VAL A 79 -29.03 1.82 -52.75
CA VAL A 79 -29.73 2.87 -51.97
C VAL A 79 -30.46 2.29 -50.76
N ASP A 80 -31.19 1.18 -50.94
CA ASP A 80 -31.89 0.51 -49.83
C ASP A 80 -30.92 0.00 -48.76
N ILE A 81 -29.79 -0.59 -49.17
CA ILE A 81 -28.72 -1.05 -48.26
C ILE A 81 -28.07 0.15 -47.56
N MET A 82 -27.76 1.22 -48.28
CA MET A 82 -27.18 2.43 -47.67
C MET A 82 -28.12 3.05 -46.64
N TYR A 83 -29.42 3.07 -46.92
CA TYR A 83 -30.42 3.56 -45.98
C TYR A 83 -30.53 2.66 -44.75
N GLN A 84 -30.53 1.34 -44.93
CA GLN A 84 -30.51 0.37 -43.84
C GLN A 84 -29.28 0.56 -42.94
N GLU A 85 -28.09 0.62 -43.53
CA GLU A 85 -26.85 0.79 -42.77
C GLU A 85 -26.78 2.16 -42.06
N ALA A 86 -27.32 3.22 -42.67
CA ALA A 86 -27.41 4.52 -42.01
C ALA A 86 -28.31 4.49 -40.76
N ILE A 87 -29.43 3.78 -40.83
CA ILE A 87 -30.34 3.61 -39.68
C ILE A 87 -29.72 2.71 -38.63
N ARG A 88 -29.09 1.61 -39.04
CA ARG A 88 -28.38 0.71 -38.13
C ARG A 88 -27.29 1.44 -37.34
N ALA A 89 -26.46 2.23 -38.01
CA ALA A 89 -25.41 3.02 -37.37
C ALA A 89 -25.99 4.05 -36.39
N ARG A 90 -27.11 4.71 -36.74
CA ARG A 90 -27.78 5.64 -35.83
C ARG A 90 -28.36 4.93 -34.61
N LEU A 91 -29.00 3.77 -34.80
CA LEU A 91 -29.58 2.98 -33.72
C LEU A 91 -28.49 2.52 -32.74
N GLN A 92 -27.39 1.98 -33.26
CA GLN A 92 -26.24 1.57 -32.47
C GLN A 92 -25.66 2.74 -31.66
N ALA A 93 -25.39 3.87 -32.31
CA ALA A 93 -24.84 5.05 -31.62
C ALA A 93 -25.77 5.64 -30.55
N THR A 94 -27.09 5.50 -30.71
CA THR A 94 -28.07 5.87 -29.67
C THR A 94 -28.02 4.88 -28.51
N LEU A 95 -28.00 3.57 -28.78
CA LEU A 95 -27.90 2.55 -27.74
C LEU A 95 -26.60 2.67 -26.95
N ASP A 96 -25.46 2.85 -27.60
CA ASP A 96 -24.15 2.97 -26.93
C ASP A 96 -24.16 4.13 -25.91
N ARG A 97 -24.69 5.30 -26.31
CA ARG A 97 -24.84 6.45 -25.38
C ARG A 97 -25.82 6.18 -24.25
N ALA A 98 -26.88 5.42 -24.53
CA ALA A 98 -27.93 5.11 -23.57
C ALA A 98 -27.43 4.13 -22.50
N VAL A 99 -26.74 3.05 -22.90
CA VAL A 99 -26.20 2.06 -21.96
C VAL A 99 -25.05 2.64 -21.15
N LEU A 100 -24.17 3.47 -21.73
CA LEU A 100 -23.10 4.16 -20.99
C LEU A 100 -23.68 5.06 -19.88
N ALA A 101 -24.66 5.91 -20.22
CA ALA A 101 -25.28 6.81 -19.25
C ALA A 101 -26.12 6.09 -18.18
N ALA A 102 -26.56 4.86 -18.45
CA ALA A 102 -27.34 4.04 -17.53
C ALA A 102 -26.46 3.15 -16.65
N ALA A 103 -25.33 2.68 -17.18
CA ALA A 103 -24.30 1.94 -16.44
C ALA A 103 -23.57 2.83 -15.43
N ASP A 104 -23.57 4.15 -15.66
CA ASP A 104 -23.01 5.16 -14.75
C ASP A 104 -23.43 4.94 -13.28
N LEU A 105 -22.49 4.73 -12.35
CA LEU A 105 -22.72 4.48 -10.92
C LEU A 105 -23.25 5.75 -10.21
N ASP A 106 -22.87 6.94 -10.67
CA ASP A 106 -23.38 8.22 -10.18
C ASP A 106 -24.82 8.49 -10.65
N GLN A 107 -25.31 7.73 -11.64
CA GLN A 107 -26.69 7.82 -12.10
C GLN A 107 -27.65 7.34 -11.00
N GLN A 108 -28.41 8.29 -10.44
CA GLN A 108 -29.42 8.04 -9.42
C GLN A 108 -30.77 7.56 -9.96
N GLN A 109 -31.02 7.72 -11.26
CA GLN A 109 -32.25 7.21 -11.88
C GLN A 109 -32.15 5.72 -12.18
N ASP A 110 -33.30 5.06 -12.26
CA ASP A 110 -33.39 3.66 -12.66
C ASP A 110 -32.74 3.45 -14.05
N PRO A 111 -31.80 2.50 -14.20
CA PRO A 111 -31.07 2.30 -15.46
C PRO A 111 -31.97 2.01 -16.66
N VAL A 112 -33.06 1.26 -16.45
CA VAL A 112 -34.04 0.96 -17.51
C VAL A 112 -34.78 2.23 -17.91
N ALA A 113 -35.12 3.10 -16.96
CA ALA A 113 -35.72 4.40 -17.26
C ALA A 113 -34.78 5.32 -18.06
N VAL A 114 -33.48 5.33 -17.74
CA VAL A 114 -32.47 6.14 -18.46
C VAL A 114 -32.32 5.69 -19.91
N VAL A 115 -32.18 4.38 -20.14
CA VAL A 115 -32.11 3.83 -21.51
C VAL A 115 -33.37 4.20 -22.30
N ASN A 116 -34.54 4.02 -21.70
CA ASN A 116 -35.81 4.39 -22.31
C ASN A 116 -35.89 5.89 -22.66
N ASP A 117 -35.42 6.79 -21.80
CA ASP A 117 -35.43 8.24 -22.06
C ASP A 117 -34.52 8.63 -23.24
N TYR A 118 -33.30 8.07 -23.30
CA TYR A 118 -32.39 8.30 -24.43
C TYR A 118 -32.99 7.85 -25.76
N VAL A 119 -33.55 6.64 -25.78
CA VAL A 119 -34.16 6.05 -26.99
C VAL A 119 -35.45 6.79 -27.35
N THR A 120 -36.24 7.27 -26.37
CA THR A 120 -37.42 8.11 -26.58
C THR A 120 -37.06 9.45 -27.21
N LYS A 121 -36.05 10.14 -26.67
CA LYS A 121 -35.57 11.43 -27.21
C LYS A 121 -34.99 11.28 -28.63
N ALA A 122 -34.43 10.12 -28.95
CA ALA A 122 -33.98 9.80 -30.30
C ALA A 122 -35.13 9.47 -31.28
N GLY A 123 -36.35 9.29 -30.78
CA GLY A 123 -37.54 8.91 -31.55
C GLY A 123 -37.57 7.42 -31.91
N LEU A 124 -36.94 6.57 -31.11
CA LEU A 124 -36.70 5.15 -31.42
C LEU A 124 -37.33 4.19 -30.40
N VAL A 125 -38.19 4.66 -29.48
CA VAL A 125 -38.65 3.85 -28.33
C VAL A 125 -39.46 2.62 -28.74
N GLU A 126 -40.20 2.71 -29.85
CA GLU A 126 -41.00 1.60 -30.39
C GLU A 126 -40.13 0.47 -30.97
N HIS A 127 -38.81 0.65 -31.01
CA HIS A 127 -37.83 -0.30 -31.54
C HIS A 127 -36.97 -0.93 -30.44
N LEU A 128 -37.10 -0.48 -29.19
CA LEU A 128 -36.42 -1.10 -28.06
C LEU A 128 -37.07 -2.45 -27.76
N THR A 129 -36.27 -3.51 -27.80
CA THR A 129 -36.75 -4.89 -27.62
C THR A 129 -36.58 -5.36 -26.18
N ASP A 130 -35.40 -5.11 -25.60
CA ASP A 130 -35.11 -5.49 -24.21
C ASP A 130 -34.08 -4.54 -23.58
N VAL A 131 -34.17 -4.39 -22.25
CA VAL A 131 -33.16 -3.72 -21.44
C VAL A 131 -32.96 -4.52 -20.16
N ILE A 132 -31.75 -5.02 -19.97
CA ILE A 132 -31.37 -5.80 -18.80
C ILE A 132 -30.33 -5.00 -18.01
N ALA A 133 -30.71 -4.59 -16.81
CA ALA A 133 -29.78 -4.02 -15.84
C ALA A 133 -29.48 -5.09 -14.78
N THR A 134 -28.19 -5.44 -14.64
CA THR A 134 -27.71 -6.34 -13.59
C THR A 134 -26.93 -5.51 -12.59
N PRO A 135 -27.52 -5.15 -11.44
CA PRO A 135 -26.77 -4.48 -10.38
C PRO A 135 -25.93 -5.51 -9.63
N GLY A 136 -24.64 -5.22 -9.44
CA GLY A 136 -23.81 -5.88 -8.44
C GLY A 136 -23.48 -4.94 -7.29
N LEU A 137 -22.56 -5.35 -6.42
CA LEU A 137 -22.27 -4.63 -5.17
C LEU A 137 -21.47 -3.34 -5.43
N TYR A 138 -20.58 -3.36 -6.42
CA TYR A 138 -19.69 -2.26 -6.80
C TYR A 138 -19.61 -2.08 -8.32
N ASP A 139 -20.51 -2.71 -9.06
CA ASP A 139 -20.59 -2.68 -10.51
C ASP A 139 -22.04 -2.62 -11.00
N ARG A 140 -22.21 -2.08 -12.20
CA ARG A 140 -23.50 -1.99 -12.88
C ARG A 140 -23.31 -2.32 -14.35
N THR A 141 -23.86 -3.45 -14.77
CA THR A 141 -23.92 -3.83 -16.18
C THR A 141 -25.31 -3.51 -16.75
N VAL A 142 -25.36 -2.78 -17.85
CA VAL A 142 -26.59 -2.48 -18.58
C VAL A 142 -26.46 -2.95 -20.02
N ALA A 143 -27.33 -3.86 -20.43
CA ALA A 143 -27.47 -4.32 -21.80
C ALA A 143 -28.80 -3.84 -22.39
N ALA A 144 -28.78 -3.43 -23.65
CA ALA A 144 -29.97 -3.01 -24.38
C ALA A 144 -29.96 -3.55 -25.81
N ASP A 145 -31.09 -4.11 -26.22
CA ASP A 145 -31.34 -4.64 -27.56
C ASP A 145 -32.42 -3.84 -28.26
N ALA A 146 -32.20 -3.46 -29.52
CA ALA A 146 -33.18 -2.81 -30.36
C ALA A 146 -33.29 -3.47 -31.75
N GLY A 147 -34.52 -3.56 -32.24
CA GLY A 147 -34.88 -4.18 -33.49
C GLY A 147 -35.93 -3.38 -34.25
N LEU A 148 -35.70 -3.15 -35.54
CA LEU A 148 -36.68 -2.54 -36.43
C LEU A 148 -36.62 -3.17 -37.82
N THR A 149 -37.73 -3.16 -38.55
CA THR A 149 -37.81 -3.66 -39.92
C THR A 149 -38.09 -2.52 -40.88
N LEU A 150 -37.20 -2.30 -41.83
CA LEU A 150 -37.34 -1.25 -42.85
C LEU A 150 -38.00 -1.82 -44.10
N ASP A 151 -38.96 -1.08 -44.64
CA ASP A 151 -39.51 -1.36 -45.97
C ASP A 151 -38.49 -0.99 -47.05
N THR A 152 -38.28 -1.91 -48.00
CA THR A 152 -37.40 -1.64 -49.15
C THR A 152 -38.15 -0.89 -50.25
N TYR A 153 -37.48 0.07 -50.90
CA TYR A 153 -38.07 0.80 -52.02
C TYR A 153 -37.82 0.09 -53.35
N PHE A 154 -36.61 -0.42 -53.56
CA PHE A 154 -36.17 -1.02 -54.82
C PHE A 154 -35.99 -2.54 -54.72
N LEU A 155 -35.46 -3.05 -53.62
CA LEU A 155 -35.26 -4.48 -53.37
C LEU A 155 -36.57 -5.26 -53.36
N ARG A 156 -37.71 -4.62 -53.10
CA ARG A 156 -39.04 -5.23 -53.26
C ARG A 156 -39.32 -5.73 -54.66
N MET A 157 -38.72 -5.13 -55.69
CA MET A 157 -38.83 -5.62 -57.07
C MET A 157 -38.12 -6.96 -57.28
N SER A 158 -37.17 -7.30 -56.42
CA SER A 158 -36.44 -8.58 -56.39
C SER A 158 -37.01 -9.61 -55.40
N GLY A 159 -38.16 -9.31 -54.79
CA GLY A 159 -38.85 -10.19 -53.84
C GLY A 159 -38.53 -9.92 -52.35
N TRP A 160 -37.59 -9.03 -52.05
CA TRP A 160 -37.22 -8.66 -50.68
C TRP A 160 -37.98 -7.42 -50.23
N GLN A 161 -39.10 -7.60 -49.53
CA GLN A 161 -39.98 -6.48 -49.16
C GLN A 161 -39.49 -5.67 -47.96
N THR A 162 -38.72 -6.29 -47.07
CA THR A 162 -38.22 -5.68 -45.84
C THR A 162 -36.78 -6.09 -45.55
N LEU A 163 -36.07 -5.25 -44.78
CA LEU A 163 -34.73 -5.54 -44.25
C LEU A 163 -34.74 -5.34 -42.73
N PRO A 164 -34.29 -6.34 -41.94
CA PRO A 164 -34.16 -6.19 -40.49
C PRO A 164 -32.94 -5.34 -40.14
N VAL A 165 -33.07 -4.55 -39.10
CA VAL A 165 -32.01 -3.79 -38.44
C VAL A 165 -32.02 -4.21 -36.98
N ILE A 166 -30.88 -4.74 -36.52
CA ILE A 166 -30.67 -5.18 -35.14
C ILE A 166 -29.45 -4.42 -34.62
N ALA A 167 -29.57 -3.88 -33.41
CA ALA A 167 -28.49 -3.26 -32.67
C ALA A 167 -28.54 -3.77 -31.23
N ALA A 168 -27.37 -4.05 -30.67
CA ALA A 168 -27.21 -4.53 -29.31
C ALA A 168 -26.04 -3.76 -28.70
N SER A 169 -26.18 -3.30 -27.47
CA SER A 169 -25.11 -2.60 -26.76
C SER A 169 -25.08 -3.03 -25.30
N THR A 170 -23.89 -3.08 -24.72
CA THR A 170 -23.69 -3.39 -23.31
C THR A 170 -22.60 -2.49 -22.77
N ALA A 171 -22.85 -1.86 -21.63
CA ALA A 171 -21.88 -1.10 -20.87
C ALA A 171 -21.82 -1.64 -19.45
N GLU A 172 -20.65 -1.54 -18.83
CA GLU A 172 -20.38 -1.93 -17.46
C GLU A 172 -19.52 -0.84 -16.84
N GLU A 173 -19.95 -0.31 -15.70
CA GLU A 173 -19.08 0.48 -14.83
C GLU A 173 -18.84 -0.28 -13.54
N ARG A 174 -17.61 -0.24 -13.03
CA ARG A 174 -17.18 -0.90 -11.80
C ARG A 174 -16.21 -0.01 -11.03
N ILE A 175 -16.30 -0.04 -9.71
CA ILE A 175 -15.28 0.53 -8.81
C ILE A 175 -14.13 -0.48 -8.70
N ALA A 176 -12.98 -0.16 -9.30
CA ALA A 176 -11.77 -0.96 -9.16
C ALA A 176 -11.26 -0.99 -7.70
N ASN A 177 -10.72 -2.12 -7.27
CA ASN A 177 -9.94 -2.19 -6.03
C ASN A 177 -8.63 -1.43 -6.24
N VAL A 178 -8.21 -0.67 -5.23
CA VAL A 178 -6.98 0.12 -5.32
C VAL A 178 -6.09 -0.16 -4.12
N GLU A 179 -4.86 -0.61 -4.36
CA GLU A 179 -3.88 -0.84 -3.30
C GLU A 179 -2.70 0.12 -3.49
N ILE A 180 -2.53 1.03 -2.54
CA ILE A 180 -1.54 2.11 -2.62
C ILE A 180 -0.47 1.92 -1.56
N SER A 181 0.80 2.00 -1.94
CA SER A 181 1.92 2.16 -1.01
C SER A 181 2.53 3.56 -1.16
N LEU A 182 2.33 4.40 -0.15
CA LEU A 182 2.91 5.75 -0.06
C LEU A 182 4.21 5.71 0.72
N VAL A 183 5.33 5.88 0.02
CA VAL A 183 6.69 5.89 0.58
C VAL A 183 7.13 7.32 0.82
N MET A 184 7.34 7.67 2.08
CA MET A 184 7.57 9.05 2.51
C MET A 184 8.92 9.22 3.19
N ASP A 185 9.73 10.11 2.65
CA ASP A 185 11.03 10.46 3.19
C ASP A 185 10.89 11.30 4.47
N ILE A 186 11.45 10.78 5.56
CA ILE A 186 11.57 11.45 6.86
C ILE A 186 13.04 11.52 7.30
N SER A 187 13.98 11.50 6.35
CA SER A 187 15.40 11.62 6.63
C SER A 187 15.80 13.04 7.09
N GLY A 188 16.99 13.15 7.67
CA GLY A 188 17.53 14.40 8.21
C GLY A 188 17.69 15.51 7.17
N SER A 189 17.76 15.22 5.87
CA SER A 189 17.79 16.23 4.79
C SER A 189 16.49 17.03 4.71
N MET A 190 15.36 16.43 5.10
CA MET A 190 14.03 17.06 5.06
C MET A 190 13.86 18.22 6.05
N ARG A 191 14.87 18.49 6.90
CA ARG A 191 14.83 19.57 7.91
C ARG A 191 14.96 20.97 7.31
N TRP A 192 15.44 21.07 6.08
CA TRP A 192 15.69 22.35 5.42
C TRP A 192 14.45 22.85 4.66
N ASN A 193 14.40 24.16 4.37
CA ASN A 193 13.41 24.81 3.50
C ASN A 193 11.92 24.50 3.77
N ASN A 194 11.55 24.09 4.99
CA ASN A 194 10.21 23.59 5.32
C ASN A 194 9.78 22.34 4.53
N ARG A 195 10.74 21.56 3.99
CA ARG A 195 10.48 20.38 3.17
C ARG A 195 9.54 19.41 3.86
N ILE A 196 9.88 18.99 5.09
CA ILE A 196 9.04 18.06 5.85
C ILE A 196 7.62 18.59 6.10
N THR A 197 7.45 19.90 6.31
CA THR A 197 6.14 20.52 6.49
C THR A 197 5.32 20.48 5.21
N ASN A 198 5.93 20.84 4.08
CA ASN A 198 5.24 20.82 2.78
C ASN A 198 4.90 19.38 2.36
N ALA A 199 5.80 18.43 2.60
CA ALA A 199 5.61 17.02 2.34
C ALA A 199 4.45 16.43 3.17
N ARG A 200 4.35 16.77 4.46
CA ARG A 200 3.21 16.37 5.32
C ARG A 200 1.89 16.92 4.80
N ASN A 201 1.86 18.21 4.45
CA ASN A 201 0.64 18.83 3.92
C ASN A 201 0.20 18.15 2.62
N ALA A 202 1.12 17.92 1.68
CA ALA A 202 0.85 17.24 0.42
C ALA A 202 0.37 15.79 0.62
N ALA A 203 1.03 15.03 1.52
CA ALA A 203 0.64 13.66 1.84
C ALA A 203 -0.75 13.58 2.50
N LYS A 204 -1.10 14.51 3.38
CA LYS A 204 -2.45 14.59 3.96
C LYS A 204 -3.53 14.89 2.92
N ASP A 205 -3.26 15.87 2.05
CA ASP A 205 -4.17 16.21 0.96
C ASP A 205 -4.35 15.02 0.00
N PHE A 206 -3.30 14.24 -0.23
CA PHE A 206 -3.37 13.01 -1.01
C PHE A 206 -4.22 11.94 -0.33
N VAL A 207 -3.91 11.60 0.92
CA VAL A 207 -4.62 10.58 1.71
C VAL A 207 -6.12 10.89 1.74
N THR A 208 -6.51 12.13 2.02
CA THR A 208 -7.92 12.56 2.07
C THR A 208 -8.62 12.55 0.71
N LYS A 209 -7.89 12.57 -0.41
CA LYS A 209 -8.46 12.51 -1.76
C LYS A 209 -8.61 11.08 -2.29
N VAL A 210 -7.70 10.18 -1.92
CA VAL A 210 -7.75 8.77 -2.36
C VAL A 210 -8.60 7.90 -1.44
N LEU A 211 -8.71 8.28 -0.15
CA LEU A 211 -9.54 7.63 0.85
C LEU A 211 -10.81 8.47 1.09
N THR A 212 -11.88 8.14 0.37
CA THR A 212 -13.20 8.76 0.48
C THR A 212 -14.20 7.76 1.07
N GLU A 213 -15.39 8.21 1.46
CA GLU A 213 -16.46 7.31 1.92
C GLU A 213 -16.80 6.25 0.85
N ASP A 214 -16.77 6.64 -0.43
CA ASP A 214 -17.02 5.75 -1.57
C ASP A 214 -15.85 4.79 -1.88
N SER A 215 -14.68 4.97 -1.26
CA SER A 215 -13.53 4.07 -1.39
C SER A 215 -13.30 3.19 -0.17
N ALA A 216 -14.09 3.38 0.89
CA ALA A 216 -13.99 2.59 2.11
C ALA A 216 -14.15 1.09 1.83
N GLY A 217 -13.16 0.29 2.26
CA GLY A 217 -13.12 -1.16 2.06
C GLY A 217 -12.60 -1.65 0.69
N VAL A 218 -12.60 -0.80 -0.35
CA VAL A 218 -12.08 -1.16 -1.70
C VAL A 218 -10.71 -0.56 -1.98
N THR A 219 -10.38 0.58 -1.36
CA THR A 219 -9.05 1.19 -1.40
C THR A 219 -8.32 0.97 -0.08
N THR A 220 -7.08 0.49 -0.16
CA THR A 220 -6.18 0.40 1.01
C THR A 220 -4.91 1.20 0.77
N LEU A 221 -4.43 1.87 1.81
CA LEU A 221 -3.18 2.62 1.78
C LEU A 221 -2.20 2.09 2.84
N ASN A 222 -1.00 1.74 2.40
CA ASN A 222 0.18 1.55 3.24
C ASN A 222 0.96 2.86 3.29
N LEU A 223 1.14 3.45 4.47
CA LEU A 223 2.03 4.61 4.65
C LEU A 223 3.36 4.11 5.21
N ILE A 224 4.44 4.33 4.46
CA ILE A 224 5.78 3.79 4.74
C ILE A 224 6.74 4.96 4.91
N PRO A 225 6.90 5.48 6.13
CA PRO A 225 7.94 6.44 6.45
C PRO A 225 9.31 5.76 6.39
N PHE A 226 10.29 6.40 5.77
CA PHE A 226 11.66 5.89 5.73
C PHE A 226 12.68 6.99 6.04
N ALA A 227 13.77 6.59 6.69
CA ALA A 227 14.98 7.40 6.82
C ALA A 227 16.17 6.53 6.37
N GLY A 228 17.13 6.25 7.24
CA GLY A 228 18.19 5.28 6.98
C GLY A 228 17.69 3.83 6.95
N GLN A 229 16.51 3.58 7.50
CA GLN A 229 15.79 2.31 7.38
C GLN A 229 14.27 2.55 7.48
N VAL A 230 13.48 1.49 7.35
CA VAL A 230 12.03 1.49 7.57
C VAL A 230 11.71 0.68 8.82
N ASN A 231 10.91 1.24 9.73
CA ASN A 231 10.44 0.51 10.90
C ASN A 231 9.12 -0.22 10.59
N PRO A 232 9.10 -1.57 10.57
CA PRO A 232 7.87 -2.35 10.40
C PRO A 232 7.01 -2.42 11.67
N GLY A 233 7.52 -1.98 12.83
CA GLY A 233 6.87 -2.13 14.12
C GLY A 233 7.19 -3.48 14.78
N ASP A 234 6.96 -3.55 16.08
CA ASP A 234 7.21 -4.72 16.93
C ASP A 234 6.56 -6.03 16.43
N VAL A 235 5.27 -6.00 16.09
CA VAL A 235 4.53 -7.19 15.62
C VAL A 235 5.15 -7.78 14.36
N MET A 236 5.50 -6.93 13.39
CA MET A 236 6.08 -7.39 12.14
C MET A 236 7.55 -7.76 12.28
N PHE A 237 8.27 -7.12 13.20
CA PHE A 237 9.62 -7.55 13.55
C PHE A 237 9.63 -8.97 14.10
N ASP A 238 8.71 -9.30 15.00
CA ASP A 238 8.56 -10.66 15.54
C ASP A 238 8.12 -11.64 14.45
N TYR A 239 7.25 -11.22 13.54
CA TYR A 239 6.86 -12.01 12.36
C TYR A 239 8.07 -12.37 11.47
N PHE A 240 9.03 -11.45 11.30
CA PHE A 240 10.29 -11.71 10.59
C PHE A 240 11.25 -12.61 11.38
N ARG A 241 10.89 -12.97 12.62
CA ARG A 241 11.76 -13.64 13.60
C ARG A 241 12.97 -12.78 13.93
N GLY A 242 12.80 -11.46 13.88
CA GLY A 242 13.84 -10.51 14.25
C GLY A 242 14.41 -10.84 15.63
N VAL A 243 15.73 -10.96 15.68
CA VAL A 243 16.47 -11.23 16.92
C VAL A 243 16.91 -9.89 17.48
N ARG A 244 16.25 -9.50 18.57
CA ARG A 244 16.68 -8.31 19.32
C ARG A 244 18.05 -8.58 19.93
N PRO A 245 18.93 -7.57 19.91
CA PRO A 245 20.25 -7.74 20.50
C PRO A 245 20.12 -7.96 22.00
N LYS A 246 20.93 -8.87 22.53
CA LYS A 246 20.95 -9.21 23.95
C LYS A 246 22.23 -8.75 24.61
N ILE A 247 22.13 -8.16 25.80
CA ILE A 247 23.30 -7.90 26.64
C ILE A 247 23.64 -9.22 27.32
N GLN A 248 24.76 -9.84 26.95
CA GLN A 248 25.22 -11.03 27.68
C GLN A 248 25.71 -10.61 29.06
N GLN A 249 24.96 -10.98 30.10
CA GLN A 249 25.44 -10.90 31.47
C GLN A 249 26.50 -11.98 31.69
N GLY A 250 27.77 -11.57 31.78
CA GLY A 250 28.84 -12.34 32.44
C GLY A 250 29.16 -13.72 31.88
N ASN A 251 30.22 -13.75 31.06
CA ASN A 251 31.14 -14.86 30.74
C ASN A 251 31.21 -15.13 29.24
N ASN A 252 31.93 -14.28 28.51
CA ASN A 252 32.40 -14.60 27.17
C ASN A 252 33.51 -15.67 27.19
N GLY A 253 33.63 -16.57 28.17
CA GLY A 253 34.67 -17.63 28.19
C GLY A 253 36.11 -17.12 28.13
N TRP A 254 36.31 -15.82 28.25
CA TRP A 254 37.57 -15.11 28.29
C TRP A 254 37.46 -14.25 29.56
N GLY A 255 38.35 -14.44 30.53
CA GLY A 255 38.47 -13.46 31.61
C GLY A 255 38.57 -12.08 30.98
N ASN A 256 37.93 -11.08 31.61
CA ASN A 256 38.20 -9.65 31.41
C ASN A 256 39.49 -9.39 30.63
N GLY A 257 39.35 -9.32 29.30
CA GLY A 257 40.45 -9.33 28.33
C GLY A 257 41.15 -7.99 28.21
N ASP A 258 41.35 -7.33 29.34
CA ASP A 258 42.46 -6.43 29.58
C ASP A 258 43.42 -7.19 30.51
N GLN A 259 44.30 -7.98 29.91
CA GLN A 259 45.55 -8.40 30.53
C GLN A 259 46.75 -7.61 29.97
N ASP A 260 46.51 -6.55 29.20
CA ASP A 260 47.55 -5.81 28.47
C ASP A 260 47.25 -4.31 28.24
N ALA A 261 46.30 -3.68 28.95
CA ALA A 261 46.24 -2.23 28.95
C ALA A 261 47.47 -1.66 29.69
N PRO A 262 48.32 -0.83 29.05
CA PRO A 262 49.44 -0.22 29.73
C PRO A 262 48.93 0.88 30.67
N GLY A 263 48.81 0.54 31.95
CA GLY A 263 48.82 1.47 33.08
C GLY A 263 47.45 1.90 33.60
N GLY A 264 47.14 1.48 34.84
CA GLY A 264 46.17 2.17 35.71
C GLY A 264 45.15 1.29 36.44
N SER A 265 44.90 0.06 35.99
CA SER A 265 43.83 -0.81 36.52
C SER A 265 44.28 -1.66 37.73
N LEU A 266 44.77 -1.02 38.80
CA LEU A 266 45.08 -1.71 40.05
C LEU A 266 44.28 -1.18 41.25
N CYS A 267 43.72 0.03 41.17
CA CYS A 267 43.08 0.68 42.34
C CYS A 267 41.54 0.66 42.32
N THR A 268 40.86 0.02 41.36
CA THR A 268 39.39 0.19 41.19
C THR A 268 38.57 -1.05 40.79
N ASN A 269 39.10 -2.28 40.80
CA ASN A 269 38.28 -3.46 40.51
C ASN A 269 37.81 -4.19 41.78
N ASN A 270 36.51 -4.43 41.88
CA ASN A 270 35.89 -5.22 42.95
C ASN A 270 35.87 -6.73 42.59
N ALA A 271 36.91 -7.22 41.91
CA ALA A 271 37.02 -8.60 41.44
C ALA A 271 38.41 -9.19 41.77
N GLU A 272 38.41 -10.39 42.39
CA GLU A 272 39.49 -11.35 42.76
C GLU A 272 40.86 -10.86 43.28
N ASN A 273 41.27 -9.61 43.06
CA ASN A 273 42.60 -9.07 43.36
C ASN A 273 42.54 -7.93 44.39
N ALA A 274 41.41 -7.77 45.08
CA ALA A 274 41.22 -6.73 46.10
C ALA A 274 42.33 -6.76 47.19
N ASP A 275 42.85 -7.95 47.47
CA ASP A 275 43.93 -8.16 48.43
C ASP A 275 45.30 -7.69 47.89
N GLU A 276 45.50 -7.62 46.57
CA GLU A 276 46.75 -7.16 45.94
C GLU A 276 46.80 -5.64 45.78
N GLY A 277 45.66 -5.00 45.48
CA GLY A 277 45.54 -3.53 45.41
C GLY A 277 45.71 -2.83 46.75
N ALA A 278 45.37 -3.48 47.87
CA ALA A 278 45.55 -2.96 49.22
C ALA A 278 47.04 -2.86 49.67
N ILE A 279 47.96 -3.47 48.92
CA ILE A 279 49.39 -3.55 49.25
C ILE A 279 50.22 -2.57 48.39
N ASP A 280 49.63 -1.97 47.35
CA ASP A 280 50.33 -1.03 46.46
C ASP A 280 50.36 0.41 47.04
N PRO A 281 51.56 0.98 47.32
CA PRO A 281 51.71 2.34 47.84
C PRO A 281 51.27 3.44 46.86
N SER A 282 50.99 3.12 45.59
CA SER A 282 50.54 4.09 44.59
C SER A 282 49.05 4.44 44.68
N CYS A 283 48.25 3.70 45.46
CA CYS A 283 46.82 3.99 45.66
C CYS A 283 46.54 4.99 46.83
N THR A 284 47.50 5.84 47.21
CA THR A 284 47.27 6.91 48.22
C THR A 284 46.80 8.23 47.60
N ASP A 285 45.55 8.57 47.92
CA ASP A 285 44.87 9.88 47.92
C ASP A 285 45.29 10.92 46.86
N GLY A 286 44.50 10.94 45.78
CA GLY A 286 44.26 12.13 44.96
C GLY A 286 42.89 12.71 45.29
N THR A 287 42.87 13.88 45.91
CA THR A 287 41.65 14.64 46.24
C THR A 287 40.90 15.07 44.99
N ASP A 288 39.75 14.44 44.73
CA ASP A 288 38.63 15.09 44.07
C ASP A 288 37.36 14.71 44.84
N THR A 289 36.61 15.71 45.30
CA THR A 289 35.26 15.51 45.85
C THR A 289 34.29 15.26 44.69
N ALA A 290 34.48 14.14 44.00
CA ALA A 290 33.43 13.52 43.20
C ALA A 290 32.52 12.75 44.18
N ALA A 291 31.21 12.84 43.98
CA ALA A 291 30.27 11.99 44.69
C ALA A 291 30.75 10.54 44.57
N THR A 292 31.04 9.91 45.70
CA THR A 292 31.33 8.48 45.78
C THR A 292 30.17 7.73 45.14
N ASP A 293 30.47 7.05 44.03
CA ASP A 293 29.59 6.08 43.38
C ASP A 293 29.09 5.07 44.43
N THR A 294 27.79 5.15 44.75
CA THR A 294 27.12 4.35 45.77
C THR A 294 26.66 2.99 45.28
N GLY A 295 27.02 2.56 44.06
CA GLY A 295 26.62 1.25 43.52
C GLY A 295 25.13 1.17 43.15
N GLY A 296 24.56 2.30 42.73
CA GLY A 296 23.18 2.42 42.25
C GLY A 296 23.06 2.28 40.73
N PHE A 297 21.83 2.42 40.22
CA PHE A 297 21.54 2.28 38.78
C PHE A 297 21.62 3.61 38.02
N PHE A 298 21.73 4.75 38.72
CA PHE A 298 21.59 6.07 38.09
C PHE A 298 22.76 6.98 38.46
N SER A 299 23.50 7.43 37.45
CA SER A 299 24.50 8.50 37.67
C SER A 299 23.83 9.80 38.15
N PRO A 300 24.39 10.47 39.18
CA PRO A 300 23.89 11.77 39.62
C PRO A 300 23.94 12.84 38.52
N TRP A 301 22.90 13.66 38.44
CA TRP A 301 22.78 14.73 37.45
C TRP A 301 23.38 16.05 37.98
N PRO A 302 24.05 16.84 37.13
CA PRO A 302 24.59 18.14 37.53
C PRO A 302 23.53 19.14 38.00
N GLN A 303 22.29 18.95 37.54
CA GLN A 303 21.14 19.83 37.73
C GLN A 303 19.90 19.03 38.17
N PRO A 304 18.91 19.66 38.83
CA PRO A 304 17.70 18.98 39.27
C PRO A 304 16.98 18.28 38.11
N ILE A 305 16.41 17.12 38.40
CA ILE A 305 15.66 16.33 37.44
C ILE A 305 14.31 17.01 37.18
N ALA A 306 13.93 17.10 35.91
CA ALA A 306 12.72 17.77 35.44
C ALA A 306 11.54 16.79 35.23
N ASN A 307 11.83 15.58 34.73
CA ASN A 307 10.87 14.48 34.65
C ASN A 307 11.60 13.15 34.42
N ILE A 308 10.87 12.07 34.70
CA ILE A 308 11.27 10.70 34.35
C ILE A 308 10.16 9.97 33.61
N VAL A 309 10.55 8.96 32.85
CA VAL A 309 9.64 7.99 32.24
C VAL A 309 10.06 6.60 32.71
N VAL A 310 9.12 5.85 33.29
CA VAL A 310 9.33 4.49 33.79
C VAL A 310 8.71 3.52 32.79
N TYR A 311 9.50 2.57 32.29
CA TYR A 311 9.10 1.64 31.23
C TYR A 311 8.83 0.25 31.79
N PHE A 312 7.77 -0.36 31.28
CA PHE A 312 7.31 -1.68 31.67
C PHE A 312 7.01 -2.55 30.45
N ASP A 313 7.19 -3.85 30.66
CA ASP A 313 6.84 -4.93 29.77
C ASP A 313 5.64 -5.72 30.35
N THR A 314 4.54 -5.76 29.60
CA THR A 314 3.32 -6.48 29.99
C THR A 314 3.13 -7.84 29.34
N ASN A 315 3.95 -8.22 28.35
CA ASN A 315 3.84 -9.47 27.59
C ASN A 315 5.04 -10.41 27.80
N GLY A 316 6.11 -9.96 28.45
CA GLY A 316 7.27 -10.76 28.87
C GLY A 316 8.34 -10.93 27.79
N ASP A 317 8.38 -10.06 26.79
CA ASP A 317 9.36 -10.09 25.68
C ASP A 317 10.60 -9.19 25.92
N ASP A 318 10.70 -8.58 27.10
CA ASP A 318 11.71 -7.61 27.52
C ASP A 318 11.73 -6.30 26.71
N ILE A 319 10.63 -5.98 26.01
CA ILE A 319 10.42 -4.72 25.28
C ILE A 319 9.29 -3.93 25.94
N TYR A 320 9.49 -2.61 26.03
CA TYR A 320 8.46 -1.77 26.63
C TYR A 320 7.20 -1.76 25.77
N ASN A 321 6.05 -1.94 26.41
CA ASN A 321 4.72 -1.71 25.81
C ASN A 321 3.82 -0.86 26.72
N ARG A 322 4.35 -0.45 27.88
CA ARG A 322 3.69 0.43 28.84
C ARG A 322 4.70 1.40 29.43
N ALA A 323 4.37 2.69 29.53
CA ALA A 323 5.29 3.68 30.09
C ALA A 323 4.57 4.81 30.82
N HIS A 324 4.95 5.05 32.07
CA HIS A 324 4.38 6.11 32.91
C HIS A 324 5.37 7.28 33.05
N LYS A 325 4.85 8.50 32.95
CA LYS A 325 5.67 9.71 33.03
C LYS A 325 5.41 10.47 34.32
N ILE A 326 6.45 10.77 35.08
CA ILE A 326 6.35 11.60 36.28
C ILE A 326 6.88 12.99 35.97
N ILE A 327 6.07 14.02 36.20
CA ILE A 327 6.33 15.42 35.85
C ILE A 327 6.24 16.33 37.08
N ASN A 328 6.52 17.63 36.90
CA ASN A 328 6.39 18.66 37.93
C ASN A 328 7.28 18.42 39.16
N PHE A 329 8.51 17.97 38.92
CA PHE A 329 9.53 17.88 39.95
C PHE A 329 9.75 19.27 40.60
N PRO A 330 9.77 19.37 41.95
CA PRO A 330 9.94 20.64 42.65
C PRO A 330 11.27 21.35 42.35
N ASP A 331 11.33 22.67 42.54
CA ASP A 331 12.58 23.43 42.46
C ASP A 331 13.56 22.96 43.55
N GLY A 332 14.70 22.39 43.14
CA GLY A 332 15.65 21.74 44.06
C GLY A 332 15.32 20.27 44.38
N SER A 333 14.53 19.61 43.52
CA SER A 333 14.30 18.17 43.51
C SER A 333 15.59 17.36 43.49
N THR A 334 15.45 16.03 43.69
CA THR A 334 16.59 15.13 43.63
C THR A 334 17.36 15.28 42.30
N ARG A 335 18.67 15.10 42.42
CA ARG A 335 19.61 15.01 41.31
C ARG A 335 19.96 13.56 41.00
N ASP A 336 19.51 12.63 41.82
CA ASP A 336 19.81 11.22 41.72
C ASP A 336 18.50 10.42 41.80
N ILE A 337 18.23 9.62 40.76
CA ILE A 337 17.00 8.82 40.71
C ILE A 337 17.07 7.65 41.67
N ASP A 338 18.26 7.24 42.12
CA ASP A 338 18.42 6.22 43.16
C ASP A 338 17.66 6.58 44.45
N ASP A 339 17.44 7.88 44.74
CA ASP A 339 16.69 8.35 45.91
C ASP A 339 15.19 8.02 45.88
N ILE A 340 14.58 7.92 44.69
CA ILE A 340 13.11 7.91 44.55
C ILE A 340 12.54 6.77 43.71
N TYR A 341 13.35 6.08 42.89
CA TYR A 341 12.83 5.15 41.90
C TYR A 341 12.07 3.97 42.54
N GLN A 342 12.53 3.48 43.69
CA GLN A 342 11.90 2.35 44.38
C GLN A 342 10.45 2.67 44.75
N GLY A 343 10.22 3.83 45.37
CA GLY A 343 8.88 4.32 45.71
C GLY A 343 8.04 4.63 44.48
N ALA A 344 8.66 5.22 43.45
CA ALA A 344 7.97 5.51 42.19
C ALA A 344 7.46 4.22 41.52
N VAL A 345 8.32 3.22 41.35
CA VAL A 345 7.99 1.95 40.68
C VAL A 345 6.93 1.19 41.47
N ALA A 346 7.06 1.09 42.80
CA ALA A 346 6.08 0.41 43.65
C ALA A 346 4.69 1.04 43.54
N PHE A 347 4.61 2.37 43.56
CA PHE A 347 3.35 3.09 43.35
C PHE A 347 2.74 2.84 41.96
N LEU A 348 3.57 2.85 40.92
CA LEU A 348 3.11 2.64 39.55
C LEU A 348 2.55 1.23 39.33
N ILE A 349 3.22 0.21 39.88
CA ILE A 349 2.75 -1.18 39.81
C ILE A 349 1.40 -1.34 40.53
N ASP A 350 1.21 -0.72 41.70
CA ASP A 350 -0.08 -0.79 42.42
C ASP A 350 -1.22 -0.07 41.67
N ARG A 351 -0.89 1.05 41.01
CA ARG A 351 -1.87 1.90 40.33
C ARG A 351 -2.35 1.33 39.00
N ASP A 352 -1.47 0.72 38.23
CA ASP A 352 -1.79 0.23 36.89
C ASP A 352 -2.25 -1.23 36.93
N PRO A 353 -3.51 -1.54 36.56
CA PRO A 353 -4.03 -2.91 36.63
C PRO A 353 -3.33 -3.90 35.69
N LEU A 354 -2.54 -3.43 34.71
CA LEU A 354 -1.74 -4.29 33.83
C LEU A 354 -0.36 -4.63 34.41
N LEU A 355 0.03 -3.99 35.51
CA LEU A 355 1.29 -4.23 36.21
C LEU A 355 1.00 -5.05 37.49
N PHE A 356 1.46 -6.28 37.51
CA PHE A 356 1.20 -7.23 38.60
C PHE A 356 2.45 -8.03 39.02
N HIS A 357 3.58 -7.86 38.33
CA HIS A 357 4.83 -8.56 38.62
C HIS A 357 6.04 -7.62 38.58
N PRO A 358 6.99 -7.72 39.52
CA PRO A 358 8.20 -6.88 39.54
C PRO A 358 9.05 -6.96 38.27
N ASP A 359 9.12 -8.15 37.65
CA ASP A 359 9.90 -8.36 36.41
C ASP A 359 9.34 -7.64 35.18
N GLN A 360 8.17 -7.01 35.30
CA GLN A 360 7.63 -6.12 34.28
C GLN A 360 8.37 -4.79 34.24
N PHE A 361 9.06 -4.38 35.31
CA PHE A 361 9.83 -3.13 35.32
C PHE A 361 11.15 -3.31 34.57
N LEU A 362 11.37 -2.52 33.51
CA LEU A 362 12.57 -2.62 32.67
C LEU A 362 13.65 -1.59 33.01
N GLY A 363 13.27 -0.32 33.10
CA GLY A 363 14.22 0.78 33.31
C GLY A 363 13.56 2.16 33.22
N ILE A 364 14.38 3.21 33.28
CA ILE A 364 13.90 4.61 33.40
C ILE A 364 14.66 5.53 32.44
N SER A 365 13.91 6.39 31.71
CA SER A 365 14.51 7.58 31.08
C SER A 365 14.51 8.74 32.06
N VAL A 366 15.61 9.48 32.10
CA VAL A 366 15.75 10.67 32.94
C VAL A 366 15.99 11.90 32.09
N LYS A 367 15.31 13.00 32.43
CA LYS A 367 15.56 14.33 31.89
C LYS A 367 15.83 15.31 33.03
N GLY A 368 17.05 15.82 33.11
CA GLY A 368 17.44 16.89 34.03
C GLY A 368 17.99 18.11 33.31
N GLY A 369 17.33 19.25 33.48
CA GLY A 369 17.72 20.55 32.91
C GLY A 369 17.96 20.55 31.40
N GLN A 370 19.16 20.96 30.99
CA GLN A 370 19.59 21.12 29.58
C GLN A 370 20.35 19.91 29.02
N GLU A 371 20.65 18.90 29.85
CA GLU A 371 21.38 17.71 29.43
C GLU A 371 20.59 16.90 28.36
N LYS A 372 21.31 16.00 27.67
CA LYS A 372 20.67 14.97 26.85
C LYS A 372 19.85 14.04 27.73
N ASN A 373 18.66 13.66 27.26
CA ASN A 373 17.89 12.62 27.93
C ASN A 373 18.66 11.31 27.84
N ARG A 374 18.66 10.55 28.93
CA ARG A 374 19.37 9.26 29.04
C ARG A 374 18.43 8.16 29.47
N TYR A 375 18.67 6.95 29.02
CA TYR A 375 18.00 5.75 29.49
C TYR A 375 18.95 4.96 30.39
N PHE A 376 18.39 4.31 31.41
CA PHE A 376 19.12 3.43 32.31
C PHE A 376 18.31 2.14 32.44
N GLN A 377 18.93 1.03 32.08
CA GLN A 377 18.38 -0.30 32.27
C GLN A 377 18.44 -0.63 33.77
N VAL A 378 17.38 -1.23 34.32
CA VAL A 378 17.41 -1.74 35.70
C VAL A 378 17.27 -3.26 35.71
N LYS A 379 16.31 -3.79 34.95
CA LYS A 379 16.19 -5.24 34.77
C LYS A 379 17.30 -5.73 33.85
N GLY A 380 18.21 -6.51 34.39
CA GLY A 380 19.32 -7.02 33.62
C GLY A 380 20.44 -6.00 33.38
N ASP A 381 20.51 -4.94 34.20
CA ASP A 381 21.63 -3.99 34.18
C ASP A 381 22.98 -4.73 34.23
N GLY A 382 23.87 -4.35 33.31
CA GLY A 382 25.24 -4.83 33.22
C GLY A 382 26.28 -3.72 33.11
N ASN A 383 25.86 -2.44 33.11
CA ASN A 383 26.74 -1.29 32.98
C ASN A 383 26.77 -0.42 34.25
N GLY A 384 25.93 -0.71 35.26
CA GLY A 384 25.90 -0.02 36.54
C GLY A 384 25.22 1.36 36.43
N PRO A 385 25.80 2.44 36.98
CA PRO A 385 25.15 3.74 36.98
C PRO A 385 25.22 4.46 35.62
N PHE A 386 25.81 3.84 34.61
CA PHE A 386 25.98 4.45 33.29
C PHE A 386 24.71 4.29 32.44
N SER A 387 24.51 5.23 31.52
CA SER A 387 23.36 5.17 30.61
C SER A 387 23.47 4.00 29.64
N ASP A 388 22.34 3.41 29.26
CA ASP A 388 22.19 2.38 28.24
C ASP A 388 21.61 2.91 26.94
N ILE A 389 21.72 2.07 25.90
CA ILE A 389 20.89 2.23 24.70
C ILE A 389 19.44 1.91 25.08
N GLY A 390 18.52 2.85 24.81
CA GLY A 390 17.10 2.58 24.94
C GLY A 390 16.22 3.81 24.73
N PRO A 391 14.92 3.74 25.10
CA PRO A 391 14.00 4.84 24.89
C PRO A 391 14.41 6.05 25.74
N THR A 392 14.44 7.22 25.13
CA THR A 392 14.78 8.48 25.83
C THR A 392 13.61 9.46 25.92
N LYS A 393 12.45 9.08 25.36
CA LYS A 393 11.27 9.95 25.24
C LYS A 393 9.99 9.14 25.34
N ASN A 394 9.01 9.70 26.05
CA ASN A 394 7.61 9.33 25.92
C ASN A 394 6.77 10.61 25.83
N ASN A 395 6.13 10.79 24.68
CA ASN A 395 5.25 11.91 24.37
C ASN A 395 3.76 11.50 24.40
N GLY A 396 3.43 10.43 25.13
CA GLY A 396 2.08 9.87 25.23
C GLY A 396 1.72 8.87 24.14
N LYS A 397 2.71 8.43 23.35
CA LYS A 397 2.53 7.43 22.30
C LYS A 397 2.58 6.01 22.83
N ILE A 398 3.36 5.78 23.89
CA ILE A 398 3.33 4.52 24.65
C ILE A 398 2.21 4.65 25.69
N PRO A 399 1.27 3.69 25.76
CA PRO A 399 0.19 3.71 26.75
C PRO A 399 0.72 3.87 28.18
N GLY A 400 0.06 4.72 28.96
CA GLY A 400 0.39 4.94 30.37
C GLY A 400 -0.05 6.31 30.87
N ASP A 401 0.10 6.51 32.18
CA ASP A 401 -0.34 7.72 32.87
C ASP A 401 0.77 8.79 32.93
N VAL A 402 0.36 10.06 32.91
CA VAL A 402 1.19 11.20 33.31
C VAL A 402 0.82 11.59 34.74
N ILE A 403 1.79 11.51 35.67
CA ILE A 403 1.58 11.66 37.11
C ILE A 403 2.39 12.86 37.61
N ASP A 404 1.78 13.67 38.47
CA ASP A 404 2.48 14.73 39.16
C ASP A 404 3.36 14.16 40.27
N PHE A 405 4.61 14.65 40.36
CA PHE A 405 5.56 14.25 41.38
C PHE A 405 4.98 14.34 42.79
N ALA A 406 4.16 15.35 43.08
CA ALA A 406 3.60 15.59 44.40
C ALA A 406 2.53 14.57 44.84
N PHE A 407 2.03 13.73 43.94
CA PHE A 407 1.02 12.71 44.28
C PHE A 407 1.61 11.44 44.90
N ILE A 408 2.92 11.24 44.80
CA ILE A 408 3.59 10.02 45.25
C ILE A 408 4.30 10.28 46.57
N ASP A 409 3.97 9.47 47.58
CA ASP A 409 4.74 9.40 48.82
C ASP A 409 5.88 8.39 48.65
N TYR A 410 6.99 8.83 48.05
CA TYR A 410 8.10 7.95 47.63
C TYR A 410 8.66 7.13 48.79
N ASP A 411 8.83 7.73 49.97
CA ASP A 411 9.36 7.03 51.14
C ASP A 411 8.40 5.94 51.65
N ALA A 412 7.10 6.22 51.68
CA ALA A 412 6.09 5.24 52.09
C ALA A 412 6.00 4.08 51.09
N TRP A 413 6.07 4.37 49.79
CA TRP A 413 5.99 3.35 48.74
C TRP A 413 7.26 2.52 48.58
N ALA A 414 8.44 3.09 48.89
CA ALA A 414 9.71 2.37 48.80
C ALA A 414 9.72 1.09 49.66
N ALA A 415 8.99 1.06 50.78
CA ALA A 415 8.84 -0.12 51.62
C ALA A 415 8.13 -1.31 50.92
N TYR A 416 7.42 -1.07 49.82
CA TYR A 416 6.72 -2.09 49.02
C TYR A 416 7.46 -2.45 47.73
N TYR A 417 8.60 -1.81 47.46
CA TYR A 417 9.39 -2.11 46.28
C TYR A 417 9.96 -3.53 46.35
N VAL A 418 9.86 -4.24 45.23
CA VAL A 418 10.50 -5.53 45.00
C VAL A 418 11.35 -5.37 43.75
N ALA A 419 12.63 -5.67 43.86
CA ALA A 419 13.53 -5.64 42.72
C ALA A 419 13.15 -6.71 41.69
N PRO A 420 13.23 -6.43 40.38
CA PRO A 420 13.08 -7.47 39.36
C PRO A 420 14.14 -8.55 39.58
N VAL A 421 13.77 -9.80 39.30
CA VAL A 421 14.69 -10.93 39.44
C VAL A 421 15.82 -10.78 38.43
N ALA A 422 17.06 -10.94 38.88
CA ALA A 422 18.21 -10.96 38.00
C ALA A 422 18.02 -12.07 36.95
N PRO A 423 18.06 -11.73 35.66
CA PRO A 423 17.74 -12.65 34.59
C PRO A 423 18.79 -13.78 34.54
N VAL A 424 18.34 -15.02 34.39
CA VAL A 424 19.24 -16.20 34.26
C VAL A 424 19.84 -16.28 32.85
N GLU A 425 19.17 -15.65 31.87
CA GLU A 425 19.58 -15.56 30.46
C GLU A 425 19.84 -14.10 30.06
N ALA A 426 20.48 -13.90 28.91
CA ALA A 426 20.73 -12.57 28.38
C ALA A 426 19.40 -11.85 28.04
N VAL A 427 19.25 -10.62 28.52
CA VAL A 427 18.06 -9.76 28.33
C VAL A 427 18.19 -8.99 27.04
N ASN A 428 17.07 -8.78 26.34
CA ASN A 428 17.03 -7.91 25.18
C ASN A 428 17.40 -6.48 25.57
N VAL A 429 18.22 -5.82 24.77
CA VAL A 429 18.39 -4.37 24.85
C VAL A 429 17.03 -3.75 24.57
N ASN A 430 16.61 -2.84 25.46
CA ASN A 430 15.32 -2.20 25.34
C ASN A 430 15.33 -1.12 24.24
N MET A 431 15.40 -1.57 22.98
CA MET A 431 15.58 -0.69 21.84
C MET A 431 14.30 0.05 21.48
N PRO A 432 14.37 1.34 21.08
CA PRO A 432 13.18 2.13 20.81
C PRO A 432 12.58 1.96 19.40
N SER A 433 13.05 0.95 18.66
CA SER A 433 12.78 0.75 17.25
C SER A 433 12.87 -0.72 16.84
N SER A 434 12.21 -1.12 15.75
CA SER A 434 12.06 -2.53 15.35
C SER A 434 12.42 -2.78 13.88
N CYS A 435 13.45 -2.10 13.36
CA CYS A 435 13.94 -2.41 12.01
C CYS A 435 14.76 -3.70 11.97
N VAL A 436 14.56 -4.46 10.89
CA VAL A 436 15.45 -5.56 10.47
C VAL A 436 16.45 -5.09 9.41
N GLU A 437 17.60 -5.75 9.35
CA GLU A 437 18.56 -5.60 8.27
C GLU A 437 17.99 -6.19 6.98
N ILE A 438 18.33 -5.58 5.84
CA ILE A 438 17.94 -6.08 4.52
C ILE A 438 19.20 -6.10 3.66
N TYR A 439 19.56 -7.29 3.18
CA TYR A 439 20.78 -7.48 2.39
C TYR A 439 20.52 -7.37 0.89
N ASP A 440 21.58 -7.06 0.12
CA ASP A 440 21.52 -6.84 -1.34
C ASP A 440 20.76 -7.95 -2.09
N THR A 441 20.88 -9.21 -1.67
CA THR A 441 20.21 -10.35 -2.33
C THR A 441 18.68 -10.29 -2.22
N GLU A 442 18.14 -9.68 -1.18
CA GLU A 442 16.70 -9.58 -0.94
C GLU A 442 16.02 -8.57 -1.87
N PHE A 443 16.76 -7.65 -2.50
CA PHE A 443 16.22 -6.69 -3.47
C PHE A 443 15.94 -7.29 -4.85
N THR A 444 16.17 -8.58 -5.04
CA THR A 444 15.89 -9.27 -6.31
C THR A 444 14.50 -9.89 -6.36
N ASN A 445 13.72 -9.81 -5.28
CA ASN A 445 12.36 -10.33 -5.18
C ASN A 445 11.42 -9.34 -4.46
N THR A 446 10.16 -9.70 -4.38
CA THR A 446 9.08 -8.94 -3.72
C THR A 446 8.76 -9.44 -2.32
N ASP A 447 9.44 -10.47 -1.82
CA ASP A 447 9.18 -11.02 -0.50
C ASP A 447 9.40 -9.95 0.59
N LEU A 448 8.62 -10.02 1.68
CA LEU A 448 8.97 -9.30 2.90
C LEU A 448 10.38 -9.68 3.38
N PRO A 449 11.06 -8.80 4.15
CA PRO A 449 12.39 -9.09 4.69
C PRO A 449 12.46 -10.47 5.36
N GLN A 450 13.55 -11.19 5.09
CA GLN A 450 13.77 -12.55 5.59
C GLN A 450 14.85 -12.62 6.68
N SER A 451 15.62 -11.55 6.81
CA SER A 451 16.65 -11.41 7.84
C SER A 451 16.03 -11.33 9.24
N ASP A 452 16.69 -11.97 10.20
CA ASP A 452 16.45 -11.81 11.62
C ASP A 452 17.41 -10.79 12.28
N ASP A 453 18.38 -10.24 11.54
CA ASP A 453 19.34 -9.30 12.11
C ASP A 453 18.71 -7.94 12.39
N TYR A 454 18.98 -7.38 13.57
CA TYR A 454 18.46 -6.08 14.03
C TYR A 454 19.33 -4.91 13.54
N VAL A 455 18.69 -3.81 13.13
CA VAL A 455 19.42 -2.57 12.80
C VAL A 455 19.75 -1.80 14.08
N PRO A 456 21.04 -1.60 14.43
CA PRO A 456 21.44 -0.96 15.68
C PRO A 456 20.85 0.44 15.89
N HIS A 457 20.65 0.84 17.14
CA HIS A 457 20.18 2.18 17.49
C HIS A 457 21.35 3.16 17.63
N PHE A 458 21.52 4.04 16.63
CA PHE A 458 22.58 5.04 16.60
C PHE A 458 22.17 6.26 15.76
N MET A 459 22.98 7.30 15.81
CA MET A 459 22.93 8.48 14.93
C MET A 459 24.32 8.61 14.29
N PHE A 460 24.39 8.87 12.98
CA PHE A 460 25.64 9.06 12.26
C PHE A 460 25.92 10.55 12.04
N TRP A 461 24.94 11.29 11.51
CA TRP A 461 25.06 12.71 11.18
C TRP A 461 24.62 13.63 12.34
N PRO A 462 25.00 14.93 12.33
CA PRO A 462 24.67 15.85 13.41
C PRO A 462 23.17 15.94 13.74
N TYR A 463 22.83 15.69 15.01
CA TYR A 463 21.47 15.65 15.54
C TYR A 463 20.91 17.05 15.83
N VAL A 464 19.67 17.31 15.42
CA VAL A 464 18.92 18.55 15.73
C VAL A 464 17.64 18.20 16.48
N ARG A 465 17.67 18.39 17.80
CA ARG A 465 16.63 17.90 18.73
C ARG A 465 15.24 18.46 18.46
N GLU A 466 15.15 19.67 17.94
CA GLU A 466 13.89 20.38 17.73
C GLU A 466 13.00 19.62 16.73
N VAL A 467 13.61 19.06 15.69
CA VAL A 467 12.89 18.52 14.52
C VAL A 467 13.19 17.05 14.23
N MET A 468 14.22 16.47 14.86
CA MET A 468 14.61 15.06 14.70
C MET A 468 14.45 14.26 15.99
N ASP A 469 14.23 12.96 15.85
CA ASP A 469 14.43 11.97 16.91
C ASP A 469 15.68 11.14 16.65
N TRP A 470 16.19 10.52 17.73
CA TRP A 470 17.44 9.76 17.65
C TRP A 470 17.16 8.40 17.01
N GLY A 471 18.08 7.93 16.16
CA GLY A 471 17.98 6.64 15.48
C GLY A 471 18.13 6.73 13.97
N TRP A 472 18.96 5.83 13.41
CA TRP A 472 19.03 5.49 12.00
C TRP A 472 17.78 4.70 11.55
N CYS A 473 17.38 3.76 12.40
CA CYS A 473 16.06 3.16 12.34
C CYS A 473 15.03 4.13 12.97
N PRO A 474 13.94 4.48 12.27
CA PRO A 474 12.84 5.25 12.85
C PRO A 474 12.25 4.57 14.09
N GLY A 475 11.77 5.36 15.05
CA GLY A 475 11.19 4.84 16.30
C GLY A 475 9.86 4.11 16.07
N GLU A 476 9.38 3.36 17.05
CA GLU A 476 8.04 2.68 16.99
C GLU A 476 6.91 3.65 16.64
N ASP A 477 7.07 4.91 16.99
CA ASP A 477 6.11 5.95 16.74
C ASP A 477 6.06 6.52 15.31
N THR A 478 6.89 5.94 14.44
CA THR A 478 6.99 6.20 13.00
C THR A 478 6.97 4.90 12.20
N ALA A 479 6.50 3.80 12.81
CA ALA A 479 6.34 2.52 12.14
C ALA A 479 5.31 2.60 11.00
N ILE A 480 5.43 1.68 10.03
CA ILE A 480 4.52 1.57 8.89
C ILE A 480 3.06 1.53 9.37
N GLN A 481 2.19 2.29 8.69
CA GLN A 481 0.75 2.15 8.83
C GLN A 481 0.26 1.22 7.72
N TYR A 482 -0.24 0.05 8.11
CA TYR A 482 -0.58 -1.04 7.20
C TYR A 482 -2.04 -1.00 6.76
N TYR A 483 -2.30 -1.22 5.46
CA TYR A 483 -3.62 -1.46 4.85
C TYR A 483 -4.77 -0.62 5.44
N SER A 484 -4.54 0.68 5.63
CA SER A 484 -5.52 1.55 6.25
C SER A 484 -6.40 2.21 5.19
N ASP A 485 -7.68 2.39 5.50
CA ASP A 485 -8.59 3.27 4.78
C ASP A 485 -9.11 4.43 5.65
N ASP A 486 -8.55 4.60 6.87
CA ASP A 486 -8.89 5.70 7.76
C ASP A 486 -8.01 6.93 7.47
N ALA A 487 -8.54 7.80 6.63
CA ALA A 487 -7.88 9.04 6.24
C ALA A 487 -7.56 9.96 7.44
N ALA A 488 -8.38 9.96 8.48
CA ALA A 488 -8.21 10.83 9.65
C ALA A 488 -7.05 10.33 10.53
N THR A 489 -6.99 9.02 10.79
CA THR A 489 -5.90 8.40 11.55
C THR A 489 -4.58 8.54 10.81
N LEU A 490 -4.55 8.28 9.49
CA LEU A 490 -3.35 8.48 8.67
C LEU A 490 -2.91 9.95 8.64
N SER A 491 -3.84 10.89 8.53
CA SER A 491 -3.52 12.34 8.56
C SER A 491 -2.93 12.77 9.91
N ALA A 492 -3.50 12.28 11.01
CA ALA A 492 -2.99 12.54 12.35
C ALA A 492 -1.61 11.91 12.56
N PHE A 493 -1.36 10.72 12.01
CA PHE A 493 -0.05 10.09 12.01
C PHE A 493 0.96 10.95 11.24
N ILE A 494 0.63 11.38 10.02
CA ILE A 494 1.48 12.22 9.17
C ILE A 494 1.88 13.53 9.88
N ASP A 495 0.94 14.19 10.56
CA ASP A 495 1.22 15.42 11.32
C ASP A 495 2.29 15.22 12.39
N ASN A 496 2.33 14.04 13.00
CA ASN A 496 3.16 13.71 14.16
C ASN A 496 4.47 12.97 13.82
N MET A 497 4.73 12.68 12.55
CA MET A 497 6.01 12.08 12.16
C MET A 497 7.16 13.01 12.52
N ARG A 498 8.31 12.45 12.88
CA ARG A 498 9.53 13.20 13.15
C ARG A 498 10.66 12.63 12.29
N MET A 499 11.69 13.45 12.07
CA MET A 499 12.77 13.05 11.17
C MET A 499 13.79 12.18 11.89
N HIS A 500 14.41 11.29 11.13
CA HIS A 500 15.43 10.34 11.59
C HIS A 500 16.67 10.42 10.71
N ASP A 501 17.71 9.68 11.07
CA ASP A 501 18.99 9.77 10.35
C ASP A 501 19.09 8.84 9.14
N GLY A 502 19.93 9.20 8.18
CA GLY A 502 20.19 8.43 6.97
C GLY A 502 19.11 8.57 5.89
N THR A 503 19.43 8.16 4.66
CA THR A 503 18.51 8.21 3.50
C THR A 503 18.62 6.90 2.70
N GLY A 504 17.71 5.97 2.97
CA GLY A 504 17.65 4.61 2.42
C GLY A 504 16.38 4.37 1.60
N ILE A 505 16.25 5.09 0.48
CA ILE A 505 15.06 5.05 -0.41
C ILE A 505 14.73 3.62 -0.86
N GLN A 506 15.75 2.82 -1.14
CA GLN A 506 15.62 1.42 -1.55
C GLN A 506 14.85 0.59 -0.52
N TYR A 507 15.05 0.84 0.77
CA TYR A 507 14.34 0.12 1.83
C TYR A 507 12.86 0.50 1.87
N GLY A 508 12.56 1.80 1.76
CA GLY A 508 11.19 2.30 1.59
C GLY A 508 10.46 1.60 0.45
N LEU A 509 11.11 1.50 -0.70
CA LEU A 509 10.55 0.85 -1.87
C LEU A 509 10.40 -0.67 -1.71
N LYS A 510 11.37 -1.34 -1.07
CA LYS A 510 11.30 -2.79 -0.79
C LYS A 510 10.05 -3.15 0.01
N TYR A 511 9.77 -2.40 1.09
CA TYR A 511 8.53 -2.58 1.84
C TYR A 511 7.30 -2.22 1.01
N ALA A 512 7.36 -1.13 0.23
CA ALA A 512 6.24 -0.71 -0.60
C ALA A 512 5.77 -1.78 -1.59
N LEU A 513 6.72 -2.43 -2.25
CA LEU A 513 6.43 -3.49 -3.20
C LEU A 513 6.01 -4.78 -2.48
N ALA A 514 6.69 -5.15 -1.39
CA ALA A 514 6.34 -6.34 -0.62
C ALA A 514 4.92 -6.28 -0.02
N LEU A 515 4.48 -5.09 0.40
CA LEU A 515 3.12 -4.90 0.92
C LEU A 515 2.04 -4.88 -0.17
N LEU A 516 2.42 -4.92 -1.45
CA LEU A 516 1.50 -5.14 -2.56
C LEU A 516 1.53 -6.58 -3.06
N ASP A 517 2.42 -7.42 -2.55
CA ASP A 517 2.56 -8.82 -2.96
C ASP A 517 1.50 -9.74 -2.32
N PRO A 518 0.72 -10.51 -3.09
CA PRO A 518 -0.21 -11.51 -2.56
C PRO A 518 0.43 -12.52 -1.59
N ALA A 519 1.72 -12.82 -1.73
CA ALA A 519 2.47 -13.69 -0.82
C ALA A 519 2.48 -13.15 0.64
N THR A 520 2.29 -11.84 0.80
CA THR A 520 2.23 -11.15 2.10
C THR A 520 0.93 -11.41 2.88
N GLY A 521 -0.07 -12.09 2.30
CA GLY A 521 -1.37 -12.32 2.95
C GLY A 521 -1.31 -13.00 4.33
N SER A 522 -0.26 -13.80 4.60
CA SER A 522 -0.02 -14.38 5.92
C SER A 522 0.39 -13.35 6.97
N ALA A 523 1.23 -12.38 6.60
CA ALA A 523 1.57 -11.24 7.46
C ALA A 523 0.36 -10.34 7.73
N VAL A 524 -0.50 -10.13 6.73
CA VAL A 524 -1.76 -9.37 6.91
C VAL A 524 -2.67 -10.06 7.93
N THR A 525 -2.71 -11.39 7.92
CA THR A 525 -3.47 -12.17 8.93
C THR A 525 -2.93 -11.93 10.34
N GLU A 526 -1.61 -11.87 10.51
CA GLU A 526 -0.95 -11.57 11.79
C GLU A 526 -1.26 -10.13 12.25
N LEU A 527 -1.15 -9.16 11.34
CA LEU A 527 -1.49 -7.75 11.61
C LEU A 527 -2.96 -7.58 12.02
N ILE A 528 -3.88 -8.34 11.43
CA ILE A 528 -5.29 -8.37 11.83
C ILE A 528 -5.45 -8.95 13.23
N SER A 529 -4.76 -10.06 13.57
CA SER A 529 -4.83 -10.62 14.93
C SER A 529 -4.24 -9.70 15.99
N ALA A 530 -3.25 -8.89 15.64
CA ALA A 530 -2.70 -7.84 16.50
C ALA A 530 -3.59 -6.59 16.60
N GLY A 531 -4.64 -6.49 15.78
CA GLY A 531 -5.55 -5.33 15.76
C GLY A 531 -4.96 -4.09 15.06
N LEU A 532 -3.87 -4.25 14.30
CA LEU A 532 -3.24 -3.17 13.54
C LEU A 532 -3.87 -2.96 12.16
N VAL A 533 -4.53 -3.99 11.62
CA VAL A 533 -5.26 -3.95 10.34
C VAL A 533 -6.70 -4.38 10.59
N ASP A 534 -7.66 -3.71 9.94
CA ASP A 534 -9.06 -4.08 10.04
C ASP A 534 -9.31 -5.45 9.40
N SER A 535 -10.05 -6.30 10.11
CA SER A 535 -10.43 -7.65 9.67
C SER A 535 -11.08 -7.73 8.27
N ARG A 536 -11.69 -6.65 7.78
CA ARG A 536 -12.27 -6.60 6.42
C ARG A 536 -11.24 -6.68 5.30
N PHE A 537 -9.96 -6.42 5.59
CA PHE A 537 -8.87 -6.53 4.62
C PHE A 537 -8.23 -7.93 4.58
N LEU A 538 -8.84 -8.91 5.24
CA LEU A 538 -8.44 -10.31 5.11
C LEU A 538 -8.46 -10.74 3.63
N GLY A 539 -7.38 -11.39 3.20
CA GLY A 539 -7.22 -11.81 1.79
C GLY A 539 -6.56 -10.77 0.90
N ARG A 540 -6.18 -9.59 1.44
CA ARG A 540 -5.25 -8.66 0.79
C ARG A 540 -3.79 -9.01 1.13
N PRO A 541 -2.81 -8.67 0.27
CA PRO A 541 -2.97 -8.03 -1.03
C PRO A 541 -3.66 -8.92 -2.08
N ILE A 542 -4.43 -8.31 -2.98
CA ILE A 542 -5.12 -9.05 -4.04
C ILE A 542 -4.12 -9.58 -5.07
N ALA A 543 -4.40 -10.73 -5.69
CA ALA A 543 -3.57 -11.40 -6.70
C ALA A 543 -3.08 -10.43 -7.82
N TRP A 544 -1.88 -10.67 -8.34
CA TRP A 544 -1.29 -9.85 -9.42
C TRP A 544 -2.10 -9.92 -10.72
N GLU A 545 -2.74 -11.05 -10.98
CA GLU A 545 -3.51 -11.31 -12.20
C GLU A 545 -4.95 -10.81 -12.12
N ASP A 546 -5.34 -10.19 -10.99
CA ASP A 546 -6.68 -9.63 -10.82
C ASP A 546 -6.82 -8.35 -11.66
N GLU A 547 -7.55 -8.45 -12.78
CA GLU A 547 -7.81 -7.32 -13.68
C GLU A 547 -8.68 -6.22 -13.02
N GLU A 548 -9.26 -6.50 -11.85
CA GLU A 548 -10.13 -5.59 -11.09
C GLU A 548 -9.36 -4.82 -10.01
N THR A 549 -8.05 -5.05 -9.87
CA THR A 549 -7.21 -4.40 -8.86
C THR A 549 -6.07 -3.64 -9.49
N GLU A 550 -6.03 -2.34 -9.22
CA GLU A 550 -4.89 -1.48 -9.57
C GLU A 550 -3.97 -1.29 -8.36
N LYS A 551 -2.67 -1.43 -8.60
CA LYS A 551 -1.63 -1.33 -7.57
C LYS A 551 -0.71 -0.14 -7.86
N PHE A 552 -0.50 0.68 -6.85
CA PHE A 552 0.26 1.93 -6.97
C PHE A 552 1.34 2.05 -5.91
N ILE A 553 2.51 2.56 -6.32
CA ILE A 553 3.52 3.05 -5.41
C ILE A 553 3.69 4.55 -5.65
N VAL A 554 3.63 5.34 -4.59
CA VAL A 554 3.99 6.76 -4.63
C VAL A 554 5.23 6.94 -3.78
N VAL A 555 6.39 7.12 -4.41
CA VAL A 555 7.66 7.33 -3.72
C VAL A 555 8.09 8.78 -3.81
N MET A 556 8.42 9.37 -2.66
CA MET A 556 8.89 10.74 -2.54
C MET A 556 10.22 10.76 -1.78
N SER A 557 11.19 11.52 -2.28
CA SER A 557 12.46 11.80 -1.58
C SER A 557 13.00 13.18 -1.92
N ASP A 558 13.73 13.78 -0.99
CA ASP A 558 14.38 15.09 -1.18
C ASP A 558 15.87 15.03 -1.52
N GLY A 559 16.39 13.84 -1.77
CA GLY A 559 17.81 13.63 -1.93
C GLY A 559 18.19 12.42 -2.77
N ALA A 560 19.51 12.25 -2.86
CA ALA A 560 20.14 11.11 -3.48
C ALA A 560 20.07 9.88 -2.58
N VAL A 561 20.21 8.70 -3.18
CA VAL A 561 20.54 7.49 -2.45
C VAL A 561 21.92 7.68 -1.78
N THR A 562 22.06 7.26 -0.52
CA THR A 562 23.29 7.44 0.28
C THR A 562 23.91 6.10 0.69
N ASP A 563 25.19 6.13 1.11
CA ASP A 563 25.82 5.00 1.80
C ASP A 563 25.06 4.69 3.11
N GLN A 564 24.95 3.40 3.45
CA GLN A 564 24.38 2.98 4.73
C GLN A 564 25.50 2.63 5.70
N TYR A 565 25.48 3.21 6.89
CA TYR A 565 26.51 3.03 7.91
C TYR A 565 26.01 2.16 9.05
N ARG A 566 26.93 1.49 9.75
CA ARG A 566 26.66 0.77 11.00
C ARG A 566 27.78 1.03 12.01
N PRO A 567 27.50 1.07 13.31
CA PRO A 567 28.54 1.12 14.33
C PRO A 567 29.40 -0.15 14.28
N VAL A 568 30.69 -0.04 14.60
CA VAL A 568 31.60 -1.19 14.75
C VAL A 568 31.20 -2.04 15.96
N ASP A 569 30.83 -1.38 17.06
CA ASP A 569 30.23 -2.00 18.23
C ASP A 569 28.76 -1.56 18.35
N PRO A 570 27.80 -2.39 17.92
CA PRO A 570 26.37 -2.08 17.99
C PRO A 570 25.83 -1.83 19.39
N PHE A 571 26.48 -2.34 20.44
CA PHE A 571 25.97 -2.33 21.82
C PHE A 571 26.60 -1.25 22.68
N ALA A 572 27.58 -0.51 22.15
CA ALA A 572 28.22 0.58 22.87
C ALA A 572 27.17 1.62 23.32
N PRO A 573 27.00 1.87 24.63
CA PRO A 573 25.98 2.81 25.10
C PRO A 573 26.11 4.22 24.54
N LEU A 574 27.34 4.61 24.18
CA LEU A 574 27.64 5.87 23.52
C LEU A 574 26.87 6.08 22.20
N ASN A 575 26.45 5.00 21.51
CA ASN A 575 25.64 5.06 20.30
C ASN A 575 24.26 5.70 20.53
N GLY A 576 23.72 5.61 21.75
CA GLY A 576 22.48 6.27 22.15
C GLY A 576 22.64 7.77 22.48
N GLU A 577 23.88 8.25 22.63
CA GLU A 577 24.14 9.60 23.13
C GLU A 577 24.89 10.49 22.15
N THR A 578 25.82 9.92 21.38
CA THR A 578 26.79 10.68 20.56
C THR A 578 26.82 10.12 19.15
N GLU A 579 26.79 11.03 18.18
CA GLU A 579 26.81 10.72 16.76
C GLU A 579 28.12 10.02 16.35
N LEU A 580 28.05 8.97 15.53
CA LEU A 580 29.23 8.18 15.13
C LEU A 580 30.33 9.03 14.49
N GLN A 581 29.97 10.07 13.71
CA GLN A 581 30.97 11.00 13.17
C GLN A 581 31.77 11.74 14.25
N THR A 582 31.14 12.03 15.38
CA THR A 582 31.77 12.69 16.52
C THR A 582 32.62 11.70 17.33
N GLN A 583 32.25 10.42 17.36
CA GLN A 583 33.01 9.37 18.03
C GLN A 583 34.33 9.04 17.30
N GLY A 584 34.43 9.33 16.00
CA GLY A 584 35.66 9.21 15.20
C GLY A 584 35.62 8.04 14.19
N SER A 585 36.59 8.01 13.27
CA SER A 585 36.55 7.14 12.08
C SER A 585 36.64 5.63 12.34
N GLY A 586 36.96 5.20 13.56
CA GLY A 586 36.98 3.78 13.96
C GLY A 586 35.68 3.29 14.59
N SER A 587 34.66 4.16 14.71
CA SER A 587 33.39 3.82 15.36
C SER A 587 32.36 3.22 14.42
N TYR A 588 32.58 3.22 13.11
CA TYR A 588 31.59 2.79 12.12
C TYR A 588 32.19 2.10 10.89
N THR A 589 31.34 1.32 10.20
CA THR A 589 31.62 0.68 8.91
C THR A 589 30.54 1.05 7.89
N THR A 590 30.89 1.05 6.60
CA THR A 590 29.89 1.11 5.52
C THR A 590 29.29 -0.28 5.33
N PHE A 591 28.01 -0.43 5.63
CA PHE A 591 27.25 -1.66 5.46
C PHE A 591 26.89 -1.90 3.99
N SER A 592 26.41 -0.86 3.30
CA SER A 592 26.18 -0.88 1.86
C SER A 592 26.58 0.45 1.22
N THR A 593 27.13 0.36 0.02
CA THR A 593 27.57 1.55 -0.72
C THR A 593 26.41 2.17 -1.49
N ARG A 594 26.50 3.47 -1.77
CA ARG A 594 25.55 4.21 -2.61
C ARG A 594 25.32 3.52 -3.96
N GLY A 595 26.37 2.99 -4.58
CA GLY A 595 26.26 2.28 -5.86
C GLY A 595 25.32 1.09 -5.75
N ASN A 596 25.58 0.20 -4.79
CA ASN A 596 24.71 -0.96 -4.53
C ASN A 596 23.28 -0.53 -4.17
N ASN A 597 23.13 0.50 -3.35
CA ASN A 597 21.81 0.98 -2.94
C ASN A 597 21.00 1.54 -4.12
N LEU A 598 21.65 2.20 -5.07
CA LEU A 598 21.01 2.69 -6.29
C LEU A 598 20.62 1.52 -7.20
N ASP A 599 21.49 0.52 -7.35
CA ASP A 599 21.18 -0.71 -8.09
C ASP A 599 19.98 -1.45 -7.46
N ASN A 600 19.94 -1.55 -6.13
CA ASN A 600 18.85 -2.15 -5.37
C ASN A 600 17.53 -1.39 -5.57
N LEU A 601 17.58 -0.05 -5.53
CA LEU A 601 16.43 0.82 -5.79
C LEU A 601 15.87 0.56 -7.20
N HIS A 602 16.72 0.62 -8.22
CA HIS A 602 16.30 0.44 -9.61
C HIS A 602 15.80 -0.97 -9.89
N THR A 603 16.40 -1.99 -9.25
CA THR A 603 15.95 -3.38 -9.35
C THR A 603 14.52 -3.54 -8.82
N GLN A 604 14.21 -2.97 -7.65
CA GLN A 604 12.85 -2.98 -7.10
C GLN A 604 11.87 -2.18 -7.96
N CYS A 605 12.29 -1.03 -8.49
CA CYS A 605 11.44 -0.24 -9.39
C CYS A 605 11.11 -1.00 -10.69
N GLN A 606 12.10 -1.71 -11.24
CA GLN A 606 11.88 -2.56 -12.39
C GLN A 606 10.92 -3.71 -12.07
N LEU A 607 11.14 -4.40 -10.95
CA LEU A 607 10.28 -5.50 -10.52
C LEU A 607 8.82 -5.07 -10.32
N ALA A 608 8.60 -3.89 -9.71
CA ALA A 608 7.28 -3.31 -9.56
C ALA A 608 6.57 -3.14 -10.92
N ARG A 609 7.27 -2.56 -11.92
CA ARG A 609 6.71 -2.36 -13.26
C ARG A 609 6.45 -3.67 -14.00
N ASP A 610 7.36 -4.64 -13.86
CA ASP A 610 7.22 -5.95 -14.48
C ASP A 610 6.00 -6.72 -13.92
N LEU A 611 5.57 -6.41 -12.70
CA LEU A 611 4.36 -6.92 -12.04
C LEU A 611 3.11 -6.06 -12.29
N GLY A 612 3.18 -5.03 -13.14
CA GLY A 612 2.05 -4.16 -13.46
C GLY A 612 1.75 -3.07 -12.42
N VAL A 613 2.63 -2.87 -11.43
CA VAL A 613 2.49 -1.79 -10.45
C VAL A 613 2.85 -0.44 -11.09
N THR A 614 1.99 0.55 -10.91
CA THR A 614 2.26 1.92 -11.37
C THR A 614 3.04 2.68 -10.31
N VAL A 615 4.26 3.09 -10.65
CA VAL A 615 5.18 3.81 -9.75
C VAL A 615 5.19 5.29 -10.09
N PHE A 616 4.72 6.10 -9.16
CA PHE A 616 4.84 7.55 -9.15
C PHE A 616 6.09 7.95 -8.35
N ALA A 617 6.96 8.75 -8.96
CA ALA A 617 8.20 9.21 -8.35
C ALA A 617 8.20 10.74 -8.20
N VAL A 618 8.38 11.22 -6.98
CA VAL A 618 8.40 12.65 -6.63
C VAL A 618 9.79 13.02 -6.11
N ALA A 619 10.59 13.66 -6.96
CA ALA A 619 11.87 14.24 -6.59
C ALA A 619 11.64 15.66 -6.06
N PHE A 620 11.89 15.88 -4.77
CA PHE A 620 11.50 17.11 -4.08
C PHE A 620 12.70 17.97 -3.68
N GLU A 621 12.85 19.16 -4.26
CA GLU A 621 13.98 20.06 -4.00
C GLU A 621 15.37 19.40 -4.16
N THR A 622 15.49 18.47 -5.10
CA THR A 622 16.72 17.78 -5.48
C THR A 622 17.47 18.50 -6.61
N THR A 623 18.75 18.15 -6.79
CA THR A 623 19.47 18.52 -8.02
C THR A 623 18.95 17.71 -9.22
N ASP A 624 19.18 18.17 -10.45
CA ASP A 624 18.77 17.45 -11.66
C ASP A 624 19.36 16.02 -11.71
N ALA A 625 20.60 15.85 -11.24
CA ALA A 625 21.26 14.54 -11.22
C ALA A 625 20.59 13.56 -10.25
N ASP A 626 20.23 14.02 -9.05
CA ASP A 626 19.52 13.18 -8.07
C ASP A 626 18.06 12.93 -8.49
N ALA A 627 17.45 13.91 -9.18
CA ALA A 627 16.12 13.77 -9.76
C ALA A 627 16.10 12.69 -10.85
N ASP A 628 17.14 12.60 -11.69
CA ASP A 628 17.27 11.57 -12.72
C ASP A 628 17.38 10.16 -12.14
N GLU A 629 17.99 10.00 -10.96
CA GLU A 629 18.06 8.70 -10.27
C GLU A 629 16.67 8.19 -9.88
N LEU A 630 15.81 9.08 -9.36
CA LEU A 630 14.43 8.74 -9.01
C LEU A 630 13.51 8.66 -10.24
N ARG A 631 13.83 9.40 -11.30
CA ARG A 631 13.08 9.34 -12.58
C ARG A 631 13.05 7.94 -13.16
N LEU A 632 14.15 7.19 -13.07
CA LEU A 632 14.24 5.80 -13.54
C LEU A 632 13.33 4.83 -12.78
N CYS A 633 12.79 5.25 -11.63
CA CYS A 633 11.80 4.49 -10.90
C CYS A 633 10.37 4.68 -11.41
N ALA A 634 10.05 5.84 -11.98
CA ALA A 634 8.72 6.13 -12.48
C ALA A 634 8.31 5.16 -13.60
N SER A 635 7.03 4.77 -13.65
CA SER A 635 6.50 3.89 -14.70
C SER A 635 6.50 4.54 -16.09
N SER A 636 6.41 5.87 -16.16
CA SER A 636 6.62 6.64 -17.38
C SER A 636 6.98 8.09 -17.04
N ASP A 637 7.32 8.88 -18.05
CA ASP A 637 7.58 10.32 -17.89
C ASP A 637 6.41 11.10 -17.27
N SER A 638 5.16 10.64 -17.43
CA SER A 638 3.98 11.28 -16.82
C SER A 638 3.79 10.94 -15.34
N HIS A 639 4.51 9.93 -14.83
CA HIS A 639 4.49 9.51 -13.43
C HIS A 639 5.66 10.08 -12.63
N PHE A 640 6.53 10.88 -13.26
CA PHE A 640 7.65 11.55 -12.61
C PHE A 640 7.35 13.03 -12.36
N PHE A 641 7.63 13.48 -11.15
CA PHE A 641 7.45 14.86 -10.71
C PHE A 641 8.74 15.38 -10.09
N HIS A 642 9.30 16.45 -10.64
CA HIS A 642 10.42 17.18 -10.03
C HIS A 642 9.91 18.54 -9.58
N VAL A 643 9.82 18.75 -8.27
CA VAL A 643 9.04 19.84 -7.66
C VAL A 643 9.83 20.57 -6.59
N GLN A 644 9.50 21.84 -6.35
CA GLN A 644 10.14 22.67 -5.32
C GLN A 644 9.12 23.36 -4.41
N GLY A 645 9.48 23.58 -3.15
CA GLY A 645 8.66 24.32 -2.20
C GLY A 645 7.23 23.76 -2.05
N THR A 646 6.23 24.54 -2.45
CA THR A 646 4.81 24.16 -2.33
C THR A 646 4.26 23.40 -3.54
N GLU A 647 5.01 23.31 -4.65
CA GLU A 647 4.60 22.59 -5.87
C GLU A 647 4.35 21.10 -5.62
N ILE A 648 4.93 20.54 -4.55
CA ILE A 648 4.66 19.17 -4.10
C ILE A 648 3.17 18.93 -3.81
N ILE A 649 2.43 19.95 -3.36
CA ILE A 649 0.99 19.84 -3.11
C ILE A 649 0.25 19.60 -4.43
N ASP A 650 0.62 20.32 -5.50
CA ASP A 650 0.01 20.18 -6.83
C ASP A 650 0.39 18.85 -7.49
N ALA A 651 1.60 18.35 -7.24
CA ALA A 651 2.02 17.02 -7.70
C ALA A 651 1.18 15.92 -7.05
N PHE A 652 1.07 15.91 -5.72
CA PHE A 652 0.24 14.93 -5.00
C PHE A 652 -1.24 15.04 -5.35
N ASP A 653 -1.76 16.25 -5.58
CA ASP A 653 -3.12 16.48 -6.09
C ASP A 653 -3.32 15.87 -7.50
N THR A 654 -2.32 16.01 -8.36
CA THR A 654 -2.35 15.42 -9.71
C THR A 654 -2.30 13.89 -9.65
N ILE A 655 -1.44 13.32 -8.79
CA ILE A 655 -1.34 11.87 -8.59
C ILE A 655 -2.68 11.33 -8.06
N ALA A 656 -3.27 11.95 -7.03
CA ALA A 656 -4.55 11.54 -6.48
C ALA A 656 -5.67 11.54 -7.54
N ARG A 657 -5.71 12.58 -8.39
CA ARG A 657 -6.66 12.62 -9.52
C ARG A 657 -6.42 11.53 -10.55
N GLN A 658 -5.17 11.20 -10.87
CA GLN A 658 -4.87 10.12 -11.81
C GLN A 658 -5.32 8.77 -11.27
N ILE A 659 -5.04 8.49 -9.99
CA ILE A 659 -5.51 7.26 -9.32
C ILE A 659 -7.04 7.20 -9.28
N ASN A 660 -7.71 8.31 -8.95
CA ASN A 660 -9.18 8.33 -8.88
C ASN A 660 -9.87 8.29 -10.25
N ASN A 661 -9.33 8.95 -11.28
CA ASN A 661 -9.93 8.94 -12.62
C ASN A 661 -9.89 7.55 -13.26
N LEU A 662 -8.93 6.70 -12.89
CA LEU A 662 -8.87 5.31 -13.35
C LEU A 662 -9.98 4.44 -12.73
N ARG A 663 -10.62 4.90 -11.64
CA ARG A 663 -11.83 4.27 -11.08
C ARG A 663 -13.08 4.51 -11.95
N LEU A 664 -13.07 5.54 -12.79
CA LEU A 664 -14.14 5.87 -13.73
C LEU A 664 -13.83 5.22 -15.08
N ILE A 665 -13.89 3.89 -15.14
CA ILE A 665 -13.80 3.17 -16.41
C ILE A 665 -15.12 3.34 -17.16
N GLN A 666 -15.06 4.01 -18.32
CA GLN A 666 -16.19 4.33 -19.19
C GLN A 666 -16.48 3.23 -20.19
#